data_AF-A0A1H6L672-F1
#
_entry.id   AF-A0A1H6L672-F1
#
_cell.length_a   1.000
_cell.length_b   1.000
_cell.length_c   1.000
_cell.angle_alpha   90.00
_cell.angle_beta   90.00
_cell.angle_gamma   90.00
#
_symmetry.space_group_name_H-M   'P 1'
#
loop_
_entity.id
_entity.type
_entity.pdbx_description
1 polymer ?
#
loop_
_entity_poly.entity_id
_entity_poly.type
_entity_poly.pdbx_seq_one_letter_code
_entity_poly.pdbx_strand_id
1 'polypeptide(L)'
;MKKSISLILSVCVCAAANIPQFTSAFEPVPHFTSTFVQPYYSDFLDTERWEQTFNKAKKLGFDTMIIPSVLYIHQQFVNTFWGNPPDLVCHSWFPLETPVAYDVRCSGDSIKPALEAAKNTDMKLWFGTVSDNTWISPTDENVNSYESWSNKNSELSSSIISEIWSRYGEEYGDQIAGWYYSNNFNNFENACNGNDDGEIARIISNNINANISAIEENCPDKPIMLNPFYYYDNSTSEQFGTFLTELLAASEIRPIDIYTAKDMSGLAADVTVKSKWIEAQKIAVGDKMHFWVENSIGIFGSLTDMEILHKNYNATYKLGEASIIDYIDFFASEGIEKDDYFTDFMSGIIRGDVNDDGEFNVADLLLFQKWLMGAHDAELTNWKAADFYKDERLDSFDLCLMRKRLVEKNKIEIINDDPKEEQGIVVHNTEELYTAVENAKAGDLIKVTSGEYDLSGKTLKATADGTEENHITIKAFDSDEPPVFKCKAAENGYVMHITGDYWNVEGIVFTNAQKGIVMDNSNHSMISDCEIHTVGAEAIAIRDGSSYCMINKCYIHDTGLVSPGYGEGVYIGSSKDKTEFDFKCDHNKVMDCTFINVAAEHIDIKEYTTDTEISGCTFYGDGITGENYAGSFIDIKGNDCYVHDNTGYRNGNPKIVAAFEIHEQVQGWGYHQFFEKNTLYMDQPYRAENSNRRMYVVDGWFSDFTVKSNQVDYGEGLVPADKKYHYNCDNVSIIQEPLTF
;
A
#
# COMPACT_ATOMS: atom_id res chain seq x y z
N MET A 1 32.01 62.51 -6.01
CA MET A 1 31.58 63.71 -5.25
C MET A 1 30.07 63.65 -5.09
N LYS A 2 29.59 63.64 -3.82
CA LYS A 2 28.31 64.13 -3.26
C LYS A 2 27.00 63.77 -3.99
N LYS A 3 26.13 62.91 -3.41
CA LYS A 3 25.17 63.10 -2.29
C LYS A 3 23.96 64.03 -2.59
N SER A 4 22.77 63.47 -2.28
CA SER A 4 21.56 64.10 -1.69
C SER A 4 20.44 64.54 -2.64
N ILE A 5 19.13 64.46 -2.35
CA ILE A 5 18.19 63.70 -1.48
C ILE A 5 16.84 64.46 -1.59
N SER A 6 15.70 63.73 -1.63
CA SER A 6 14.30 64.14 -1.29
C SER A 6 13.58 65.20 -2.13
N LEU A 7 12.24 65.28 -2.22
CA LEU A 7 11.05 64.44 -1.97
C LEU A 7 9.84 65.42 -2.21
N ILE A 8 8.63 64.89 -2.47
CA ILE A 8 7.27 65.42 -2.15
C ILE A 8 6.37 65.96 -3.30
N LEU A 9 5.36 65.11 -3.62
CA LEU A 9 3.90 65.33 -3.84
C LEU A 9 3.41 66.27 -4.97
N SER A 10 2.30 66.04 -5.70
CA SER A 10 1.06 65.27 -5.45
C SER A 10 0.16 65.14 -6.71
N VAL A 11 -0.45 63.95 -6.89
CA VAL A 11 -1.92 63.66 -7.05
C VAL A 11 -2.68 64.00 -8.36
N CYS A 12 -3.16 62.97 -9.10
CA CYS A 12 -4.59 62.58 -9.28
C CYS A 12 -4.86 61.46 -10.34
N VAL A 13 -5.35 60.28 -9.86
CA VAL A 13 -6.43 59.33 -10.32
C VAL A 13 -6.39 58.81 -11.80
N CYS A 14 -6.46 57.51 -12.16
CA CYS A 14 -7.43 56.46 -11.80
C CYS A 14 -6.95 55.00 -12.07
N ALA A 15 -7.29 54.10 -11.13
CA ALA A 15 -7.73 52.69 -11.24
C ALA A 15 -6.98 51.64 -12.10
N ALA A 16 -6.37 50.65 -11.43
CA ALA A 16 -6.52 49.22 -11.75
C ALA A 16 -5.99 48.33 -10.59
N ALA A 17 -6.86 47.43 -10.12
CA ALA A 17 -6.64 46.19 -9.34
C ALA A 17 -5.71 46.21 -8.11
N ASN A 18 -6.33 46.12 -6.93
CA ASN A 18 -5.72 45.50 -5.75
C ASN A 18 -5.46 44.02 -6.06
N ILE A 19 -4.19 43.64 -6.19
CA ILE A 19 -3.77 42.24 -6.04
C ILE A 19 -3.48 42.05 -4.55
N PRO A 20 -4.13 41.10 -3.85
CA PRO A 20 -3.73 40.79 -2.48
C PRO A 20 -2.30 40.25 -2.53
N GLN A 21 -1.39 40.93 -1.84
CA GLN A 21 -0.06 40.43 -1.57
C GLN A 21 -0.21 39.27 -0.58
N PHE A 22 -0.33 38.04 -1.10
CA PHE A 22 -0.12 36.84 -0.30
C PHE A 22 1.36 36.81 0.05
N THR A 23 1.71 37.33 1.22
CA THR A 23 2.92 36.92 1.90
C THR A 23 2.63 35.54 2.47
N SER A 24 3.08 34.46 1.84
CA SER A 24 3.18 33.19 2.56
C SER A 24 4.15 33.44 3.72
N ALA A 25 3.65 33.23 4.94
CA ALA A 25 4.55 33.14 6.08
C ALA A 25 5.31 31.83 5.89
N PHE A 26 6.63 31.89 5.75
CA PHE A 26 7.49 30.70 5.69
C PHE A 26 7.03 29.70 6.77
N GLU A 27 6.61 28.51 6.34
CA GLU A 27 6.36 27.40 7.26
C GLU A 27 7.68 27.04 7.95
N PRO A 28 7.69 26.77 9.27
CA PRO A 28 8.92 26.48 9.97
C PRO A 28 9.49 25.12 9.53
N VAL A 29 10.82 25.04 9.52
CA VAL A 29 11.55 23.80 9.25
C VAL A 29 11.09 22.71 10.25
N PRO A 30 10.65 21.54 9.76
CA PRO A 30 10.24 20.44 10.62
C PRO A 30 11.33 20.02 11.61
N HIS A 31 10.91 19.72 12.83
CA HIS A 31 11.80 19.27 13.91
C HIS A 31 11.14 18.16 14.72
N PHE A 32 11.83 17.02 14.82
CA PHE A 32 11.46 15.88 15.65
C PHE A 32 12.52 15.63 16.71
N THR A 33 12.13 15.58 17.97
CA THR A 33 13.09 15.36 19.08
C THR A 33 13.47 13.88 19.22
N SER A 34 12.60 12.96 18.79
CA SER A 34 12.82 11.51 18.93
C SER A 34 12.27 10.68 17.77
N THR A 35 12.85 9.49 17.57
CA THR A 35 12.33 8.42 16.69
C THR A 35 12.49 7.04 17.35
N PHE A 36 11.67 6.07 16.95
CA PHE A 36 11.71 4.69 17.46
C PHE A 36 12.79 3.84 16.77
N VAL A 37 13.46 2.97 17.53
CA VAL A 37 14.43 1.98 16.99
C VAL A 37 13.73 0.66 16.66
N GLN A 38 14.20 0.00 15.60
CA GLN A 38 13.64 -1.28 15.18
C GLN A 38 13.95 -2.41 16.17
N PRO A 39 13.04 -3.38 16.39
CA PRO A 39 13.24 -4.48 17.34
C PRO A 39 14.51 -5.31 17.10
N TYR A 40 14.94 -5.45 15.84
CA TYR A 40 16.15 -6.21 15.49
C TYR A 40 17.45 -5.55 15.97
N TYR A 41 17.42 -4.28 16.39
CA TYR A 41 18.60 -3.63 17.01
C TYR A 41 18.99 -4.32 18.32
N SER A 42 18.10 -5.13 18.90
CA SER A 42 18.41 -6.00 20.04
C SER A 42 19.58 -6.96 19.80
N ASP A 43 19.89 -7.28 18.54
CA ASP A 43 21.03 -8.12 18.15
C ASP A 43 22.33 -7.31 17.96
N PHE A 44 22.30 -5.98 18.08
CA PHE A 44 23.51 -5.14 17.98
C PHE A 44 24.26 -5.15 19.30
N LEU A 45 25.22 -6.08 19.38
CA LEU A 45 26.05 -6.30 20.56
C LEU A 45 27.32 -5.43 20.58
N ASP A 46 27.56 -4.60 19.56
CA ASP A 46 28.72 -3.72 19.46
C ASP A 46 28.37 -2.23 19.51
N THR A 47 29.24 -1.44 20.14
CA THR A 47 29.09 0.01 20.35
C THR A 47 29.21 0.80 19.05
N GLU A 48 30.08 0.37 18.12
CA GLU A 48 30.36 1.11 16.88
C GLU A 48 29.11 1.22 15.99
N ARG A 49 28.32 0.15 15.89
CA ARG A 49 27.08 0.14 15.13
C ARG A 49 26.07 1.14 15.69
N TRP A 50 25.93 1.22 17.02
CA TRP A 50 25.09 2.21 17.68
C TRP A 50 25.57 3.65 17.46
N GLU A 51 26.88 3.89 17.54
CA GLU A 51 27.46 5.21 17.28
C GLU A 51 27.17 5.68 15.84
N GLN A 52 27.22 4.78 14.87
CA GLN A 52 26.85 5.10 13.48
C GLN A 52 25.39 5.56 13.38
N THR A 53 24.46 4.84 14.04
CA THR A 53 23.04 5.20 14.11
C THR A 53 22.85 6.57 14.74
N PHE A 54 23.43 6.80 15.92
CA PHE A 54 23.28 8.06 16.64
C PHE A 54 23.86 9.24 15.88
N ASN A 55 25.00 9.07 15.22
CA ASN A 55 25.58 10.13 14.38
C ASN A 55 24.68 10.46 13.18
N LYS A 56 23.98 9.48 12.60
CA LYS A 56 22.98 9.74 11.54
C LYS A 56 21.75 10.46 12.10
N ALA A 57 21.19 9.98 13.21
CA ALA A 57 20.04 10.61 13.86
C ALA A 57 20.34 12.07 14.27
N LYS A 58 21.49 12.32 14.89
CA LYS A 58 21.91 13.67 15.31
C LYS A 58 22.08 14.63 14.13
N LYS A 59 22.54 14.15 12.97
CA LYS A 59 22.62 14.96 11.74
C LYS A 59 21.25 15.40 11.21
N LEU A 60 20.20 14.62 11.48
CA LEU A 60 18.82 14.94 11.13
C LEU A 60 18.10 15.75 12.21
N GLY A 61 18.77 16.08 13.31
CA GLY A 61 18.23 16.93 14.37
C GLY A 61 17.54 16.19 15.52
N PHE A 62 17.63 14.85 15.59
CA PHE A 62 17.10 14.10 16.73
C PHE A 62 17.98 14.30 17.98
N ASP A 63 17.32 14.52 19.13
CA ASP A 63 17.97 14.60 20.43
C ASP A 63 18.06 13.23 21.11
N THR A 64 17.06 12.38 20.88
CA THR A 64 16.94 11.07 21.54
C THR A 64 16.40 10.00 20.59
N MET A 65 16.50 8.73 20.99
CA MET A 65 15.84 7.61 20.31
C MET A 65 15.04 6.79 21.33
N ILE A 66 14.01 6.08 20.86
CA ILE A 66 13.08 5.33 21.71
C ILE A 66 13.20 3.84 21.41
N ILE A 67 13.57 3.05 22.42
CA ILE A 67 13.43 1.59 22.39
C ILE A 67 11.98 1.29 22.78
N PRO A 68 11.12 0.80 21.88
CA PRO A 68 9.68 0.67 22.15
C PRO A 68 9.37 -0.38 23.22
N SER A 69 10.23 -1.39 23.39
CA SER A 69 10.19 -2.35 24.49
C SER A 69 11.54 -3.04 24.64
N VAL A 70 11.97 -3.30 25.88
CA VAL A 70 13.15 -4.13 26.15
C VAL A 70 12.79 -5.60 26.37
N LEU A 71 11.51 -5.91 26.63
CA LEU A 71 11.00 -7.26 26.83
C LEU A 71 9.72 -7.46 26.03
N TYR A 72 9.79 -8.31 25.02
CA TYR A 72 8.66 -8.68 24.18
C TYR A 72 8.09 -10.02 24.63
N ILE A 73 6.77 -10.10 24.80
CA ILE A 73 6.02 -11.33 25.09
C ILE A 73 4.95 -11.47 24.01
N HIS A 74 5.15 -12.37 23.04
CA HIS A 74 4.17 -12.61 21.98
C HIS A 74 3.37 -13.88 22.24
N GLN A 75 2.09 -13.72 22.58
CA GLN A 75 1.13 -14.82 22.66
C GLN A 75 0.64 -15.19 21.26
N GLN A 76 0.64 -16.50 20.93
CA GLN A 76 0.01 -16.99 19.70
C GLN A 76 -1.41 -16.43 19.62
N PHE A 77 -1.80 -15.91 18.46
CA PHE A 77 -3.04 -15.14 18.17
C PHE A 77 -2.94 -13.62 18.32
N VAL A 78 -2.20 -12.96 17.42
CA VAL A 78 -2.72 -11.82 16.63
C VAL A 78 -1.91 -11.77 15.32
N ASN A 79 -2.56 -11.62 14.18
CA ASN A 79 -1.92 -11.29 12.90
C ASN A 79 -1.04 -10.04 13.11
N THR A 80 0.28 -10.23 13.20
CA THR A 80 1.21 -9.11 13.03
C THR A 80 1.66 -9.10 11.58
N PHE A 81 2.03 -7.92 11.09
CA PHE A 81 2.54 -7.65 9.73
C PHE A 81 3.70 -8.58 9.27
N TRP A 82 4.25 -9.40 10.18
CA TRP A 82 5.45 -10.21 10.01
C TRP A 82 5.19 -11.73 9.95
N GLY A 83 3.94 -12.14 9.77
CA GLY A 83 3.54 -13.56 9.69
C GLY A 83 3.45 -14.25 11.06
N ASN A 84 2.95 -15.49 11.07
CA ASN A 84 2.77 -16.29 12.28
C ASN A 84 4.06 -17.06 12.63
N PRO A 85 4.87 -16.66 13.62
CA PRO A 85 5.91 -17.52 14.15
C PRO A 85 5.27 -18.70 14.91
N PRO A 86 5.79 -19.93 14.76
CA PRO A 86 5.11 -21.14 15.24
C PRO A 86 5.14 -21.37 16.76
N ASP A 87 5.78 -20.50 17.57
CA ASP A 87 5.94 -20.67 19.03
C ASP A 87 5.77 -19.34 19.79
N LEU A 88 5.39 -19.43 21.08
CA LEU A 88 5.44 -18.30 22.01
C LEU A 88 6.89 -17.78 22.11
N VAL A 89 7.13 -16.51 21.75
CA VAL A 89 8.47 -15.89 21.84
C VAL A 89 8.47 -14.85 22.95
N CYS A 90 9.25 -15.10 24.02
CA CYS A 90 9.64 -14.08 24.97
C CYS A 90 11.09 -13.66 24.66
N HIS A 91 11.32 -12.40 24.33
CA HIS A 91 12.63 -11.89 23.90
C HIS A 91 13.06 -10.68 24.72
N SER A 92 14.27 -10.72 25.29
CA SER A 92 14.85 -9.65 26.09
C SER A 92 16.11 -9.07 25.44
N TRP A 93 16.25 -7.76 25.47
CA TRP A 93 17.44 -7.02 25.01
C TRP A 93 18.65 -7.16 25.95
N PHE A 94 18.44 -7.72 27.13
CA PHE A 94 19.50 -7.92 28.11
C PHE A 94 19.24 -9.18 28.95
N PRO A 95 20.29 -9.76 29.57
CA PRO A 95 20.14 -10.91 30.46
C PRO A 95 19.32 -10.56 31.71
N LEU A 96 18.03 -10.87 31.65
CA LEU A 96 17.04 -10.52 32.69
C LEU A 96 17.24 -11.37 33.96
N GLU A 97 17.30 -10.73 35.13
CA GLU A 97 17.26 -11.39 36.44
C GLU A 97 15.84 -11.50 37.00
N THR A 98 14.97 -10.56 36.64
CA THR A 98 13.54 -10.60 36.98
C THR A 98 12.93 -11.94 36.53
N PRO A 99 12.34 -12.74 37.44
CA PRO A 99 11.72 -14.01 37.08
C PRO A 99 10.53 -13.81 36.15
N VAL A 100 10.53 -14.51 35.01
CA VAL A 100 9.43 -14.51 34.06
C VAL A 100 8.90 -15.94 33.91
N ALA A 101 7.58 -16.10 33.75
CA ALA A 101 6.93 -17.40 33.62
C ALA A 101 7.14 -18.08 32.25
N TYR A 102 7.98 -17.51 31.40
CA TYR A 102 8.21 -17.88 30.01
C TYR A 102 9.70 -18.15 29.77
N ASP A 103 10.03 -18.93 28.74
CA ASP A 103 11.42 -19.11 28.31
C ASP A 103 11.91 -17.84 27.61
N VAL A 104 12.84 -17.11 28.25
CA VAL A 104 13.33 -15.82 27.77
C VAL A 104 14.53 -16.03 26.85
N ARG A 105 14.38 -15.67 25.59
CA ARG A 105 15.47 -15.62 24.61
C ARG A 105 16.20 -14.29 24.75
N CYS A 106 17.53 -14.34 24.77
CA CYS A 106 18.38 -13.16 24.85
C CYS A 106 19.69 -13.44 24.09
N SER A 107 19.96 -12.66 23.03
CA SER A 107 21.19 -12.77 22.24
C SER A 107 22.43 -12.24 22.98
N GLY A 108 22.24 -11.40 24.00
CA GLY A 108 23.27 -10.74 24.78
C GLY A 108 22.75 -9.46 25.44
N ASP A 109 23.65 -8.69 26.04
CA ASP A 109 23.33 -7.37 26.60
C ASP A 109 23.53 -6.30 25.52
N SER A 110 22.45 -5.91 24.82
CA SER A 110 22.46 -4.82 23.84
C SER A 110 22.17 -3.45 24.45
N ILE A 111 21.64 -3.39 25.67
CA ILE A 111 21.42 -2.11 26.39
C ILE A 111 22.75 -1.43 26.69
N LYS A 112 23.74 -2.18 27.18
CA LYS A 112 25.05 -1.62 27.51
C LYS A 112 25.78 -0.94 26.33
N PRO A 113 26.00 -1.59 25.17
CA PRO A 113 26.64 -0.93 24.03
C PRO A 113 25.82 0.24 23.49
N ALA A 114 24.49 0.19 23.56
CA ALA A 114 23.63 1.31 23.19
C ALA A 114 23.84 2.54 24.10
N LEU A 115 23.94 2.33 25.42
CA LEU A 115 24.22 3.41 26.38
C LEU A 115 25.64 3.97 26.27
N GLU A 116 26.65 3.11 26.02
CA GLU A 116 28.02 3.53 25.75
C GLU A 116 28.10 4.41 24.50
N ALA A 117 27.46 3.97 23.41
CA ALA A 117 27.39 4.75 22.19
C ALA A 117 26.65 6.08 22.40
N ALA A 118 25.54 6.07 23.14
CA ALA A 118 24.77 7.28 23.45
C ALA A 118 25.65 8.32 24.17
N LYS A 119 26.49 7.86 25.11
CA LYS A 119 27.47 8.68 25.81
C LYS A 119 28.54 9.24 24.87
N ASN A 120 29.07 8.40 23.98
CA ASN A 120 30.12 8.79 23.03
C ASN A 120 29.62 9.80 21.98
N THR A 121 28.34 9.77 21.62
CA THR A 121 27.73 10.66 20.63
C THR A 121 26.95 11.83 21.22
N ASP A 122 26.83 11.92 22.54
CA ASP A 122 26.01 12.91 23.25
C ASP A 122 24.55 12.84 22.76
N MET A 123 23.97 11.65 22.89
CA MET A 123 22.57 11.29 22.62
C MET A 123 21.96 10.66 23.87
N LYS A 124 20.63 10.49 23.89
CA LYS A 124 19.93 9.78 24.97
C LYS A 124 18.93 8.76 24.42
N LEU A 125 18.57 7.80 25.26
CA LEU A 125 17.63 6.72 24.97
C LEU A 125 16.44 6.73 25.92
N TRP A 126 15.25 6.52 25.37
CA TRP A 126 14.06 6.12 26.11
C TRP A 126 13.95 4.60 26.14
N PHE A 127 13.64 4.03 27.29
CA PHE A 127 13.49 2.58 27.45
C PHE A 127 12.03 2.20 27.64
N GLY A 128 11.49 1.49 26.66
CA GLY A 128 10.19 0.83 26.72
C GLY A 128 10.20 -0.32 27.70
N THR A 129 9.13 -0.48 28.46
CA THR A 129 8.97 -1.56 29.44
C THR A 129 8.55 -2.88 28.77
N VAL A 130 7.52 -3.57 29.28
CA VAL A 130 7.06 -4.85 28.71
C VAL A 130 6.02 -4.61 27.64
N SER A 131 6.23 -5.19 26.47
CA SER A 131 5.22 -5.27 25.41
C SER A 131 4.65 -6.69 25.32
N ASP A 132 3.33 -6.81 25.48
CA ASP A 132 2.57 -8.05 25.31
C ASP A 132 1.30 -7.78 24.47
N ASN A 133 1.07 -8.52 23.39
CA ASN A 133 -0.07 -8.31 22.49
C ASN A 133 -1.47 -8.43 23.14
N THR A 134 -1.56 -8.90 24.38
CA THR A 134 -2.80 -8.97 25.16
C THR A 134 -3.35 -7.59 25.56
N TRP A 135 -2.57 -6.50 25.46
CA TRP A 135 -3.03 -5.15 25.84
C TRP A 135 -4.18 -4.60 24.97
N ILE A 136 -4.43 -5.18 23.78
CA ILE A 136 -5.43 -4.74 22.78
C ILE A 136 -6.86 -5.26 23.05
N SER A 137 -7.05 -6.31 23.87
CA SER A 137 -8.32 -7.07 23.91
C SER A 137 -9.06 -7.11 25.26
N PRO A 138 -9.58 -5.97 25.78
CA PRO A 138 -10.65 -6.00 26.76
C PRO A 138 -12.00 -6.09 26.03
N THR A 139 -12.57 -7.29 25.88
CA THR A 139 -14.02 -7.43 25.59
C THR A 139 -14.79 -7.59 26.90
N ASP A 140 -16.07 -7.19 26.94
CA ASP A 140 -16.92 -7.25 28.16
C ASP A 140 -16.97 -8.65 28.82
N GLU A 141 -16.73 -9.72 28.05
CA GLU A 141 -16.71 -11.09 28.56
C GLU A 141 -15.44 -11.43 29.36
N ASN A 142 -14.44 -10.53 29.40
CA ASN A 142 -13.07 -10.81 29.83
C ASN A 142 -12.41 -9.73 30.73
N VAL A 143 -13.13 -8.76 31.30
CA VAL A 143 -12.52 -7.70 32.15
C VAL A 143 -11.67 -8.28 33.31
N ASN A 144 -12.11 -9.37 33.94
CA ASN A 144 -11.33 -10.06 34.99
C ASN A 144 -10.02 -10.68 34.45
N SER A 145 -9.98 -11.12 33.19
CA SER A 145 -8.75 -11.61 32.57
C SER A 145 -7.84 -10.45 32.14
N TYR A 146 -8.40 -9.30 31.76
CA TYR A 146 -7.66 -8.07 31.48
C TYR A 146 -7.00 -7.47 32.73
N GLU A 147 -7.71 -7.38 33.86
CA GLU A 147 -7.11 -6.92 35.12
C GLU A 147 -6.00 -7.86 35.59
N SER A 148 -6.23 -9.17 35.52
CA SER A 148 -5.22 -10.18 35.88
C SER A 148 -3.96 -10.08 35.03
N TRP A 149 -4.12 -9.85 33.72
CA TRP A 149 -3.00 -9.57 32.82
C TRP A 149 -2.30 -8.26 33.19
N SER A 150 -3.07 -7.17 33.37
CA SER A 150 -2.54 -5.85 33.68
C SER A 150 -1.70 -5.85 34.96
N ASN A 151 -2.14 -6.58 36.00
CA ASN A 151 -1.39 -6.74 37.24
C ASN A 151 -0.05 -7.48 37.04
N LYS A 152 0.00 -8.51 36.18
CA LYS A 152 1.26 -9.20 35.87
C LYS A 152 2.20 -8.33 35.06
N ASN A 153 1.66 -7.60 34.09
CA ASN A 153 2.43 -6.69 33.26
C ASN A 153 3.01 -5.53 34.10
N SER A 154 2.24 -5.00 35.06
CA SER A 154 2.69 -3.93 35.95
C SER A 154 3.81 -4.39 36.89
N GLU A 155 3.72 -5.60 37.46
CA GLU A 155 4.78 -6.21 38.28
C GLU A 155 6.08 -6.40 37.49
N LEU A 156 6.00 -6.96 36.28
CA LEU A 156 7.17 -7.15 35.42
C LEU A 156 7.78 -5.82 34.97
N SER A 157 6.96 -4.88 34.50
CA SER A 157 7.44 -3.58 34.01
C SER A 157 8.15 -2.79 35.10
N SER A 158 7.59 -2.77 36.31
CA SER A 158 8.19 -2.12 37.49
C SER A 158 9.53 -2.76 37.88
N SER A 159 9.62 -4.09 37.77
CA SER A 159 10.85 -4.84 38.05
C SER A 159 11.94 -4.55 37.02
N ILE A 160 11.58 -4.47 35.73
CA ILE A 160 12.51 -4.11 34.64
C ILE A 160 13.04 -2.70 34.80
N ILE A 161 12.20 -1.73 35.15
CA ILE A 161 12.61 -0.35 35.45
C ILE A 161 13.70 -0.35 36.52
N SER A 162 13.43 -1.04 37.63
CA SER A 162 14.36 -1.15 38.76
C SER A 162 15.65 -1.85 38.38
N GLU A 163 15.57 -2.93 37.58
CA GLU A 163 16.72 -3.73 37.16
C GLU A 163 17.64 -2.97 36.20
N ILE A 164 17.09 -2.32 35.17
CA ILE A 164 17.85 -1.50 34.23
C ILE A 164 18.54 -0.35 34.98
N TRP A 165 17.82 0.33 35.87
CA TRP A 165 18.42 1.42 36.64
C TRP A 165 19.53 0.94 37.58
N SER A 166 19.31 -0.17 38.29
CA SER A 166 20.31 -0.79 39.16
C SER A 166 21.59 -1.19 38.40
N ARG A 167 21.43 -1.72 37.18
CA ARG A 167 22.57 -2.16 36.35
C ARG A 167 23.34 -1.01 35.71
N TYR A 168 22.63 0.00 35.21
CA TYR A 168 23.23 0.99 34.29
C TYR A 168 23.12 2.44 34.77
N GLY A 169 22.23 2.75 35.71
CA GLY A 169 21.89 4.11 36.14
C GLY A 169 23.06 4.89 36.73
N GLU A 170 23.96 4.24 37.49
CA GLU A 170 25.14 4.91 38.08
C GLU A 170 26.10 5.44 37.00
N GLU A 171 26.30 4.70 35.91
CA GLU A 171 27.29 5.03 34.89
C GLU A 171 26.70 5.78 33.68
N TYR A 172 25.43 5.51 33.37
CA TYR A 172 24.74 5.96 32.15
C TYR A 172 23.39 6.65 32.43
N GLY A 173 23.07 7.00 33.68
CA GLY A 173 21.82 7.67 34.03
C GLY A 173 21.55 8.96 33.26
N ASP A 174 22.60 9.69 32.85
CA ASP A 174 22.48 10.88 32.00
C ASP A 174 22.05 10.57 30.56
N GLN A 175 22.37 9.37 30.06
CA GLN A 175 22.01 8.86 28.74
C GLN A 175 20.62 8.21 28.72
N ILE A 176 20.04 7.90 29.88
CA ILE A 176 18.65 7.48 30.01
C ILE A 176 17.78 8.74 30.01
N ALA A 177 17.06 8.98 28.91
CA ALA A 177 16.15 10.12 28.77
C ALA A 177 14.93 9.97 29.69
N GLY A 178 14.42 8.75 29.79
CA GLY A 178 13.25 8.38 30.57
C GLY A 178 12.72 7.02 30.16
N TRP A 179 11.46 6.76 30.49
CA TRP A 179 10.81 5.48 30.27
C TRP A 179 9.68 5.64 29.26
N TYR A 180 9.45 4.60 28.45
CA TYR A 180 8.35 4.55 27.49
C TYR A 180 7.35 3.49 27.94
N TYR A 181 6.07 3.87 28.04
CA TYR A 181 5.02 2.93 28.43
C TYR A 181 4.62 2.09 27.21
N SER A 182 5.12 0.86 27.13
CA SER A 182 4.99 0.01 25.94
C SER A 182 3.57 -0.47 25.61
N ASN A 183 2.64 -0.38 26.57
CA ASN A 183 1.26 -0.82 26.37
C ASN A 183 0.40 0.34 25.86
N ASN A 184 0.56 0.70 24.59
CA ASN A 184 -0.14 1.83 23.95
C ASN A 184 -1.67 1.61 23.96
N PHE A 185 -2.38 1.96 25.03
CA PHE A 185 -3.82 1.76 25.10
C PHE A 185 -4.58 2.58 24.04
N ASN A 186 -5.86 2.25 23.79
CA ASN A 186 -6.67 2.90 22.77
C ASN A 186 -8.01 3.45 23.30
N ASN A 187 -8.84 3.98 22.39
CA ASN A 187 -10.20 4.43 22.66
C ASN A 187 -11.19 3.24 22.69
N PHE A 188 -11.09 2.41 23.74
CA PHE A 188 -11.98 1.27 23.93
C PHE A 188 -13.45 1.73 23.91
N GLU A 189 -14.26 1.14 23.04
CA GLU A 189 -15.65 1.56 22.78
C GLU A 189 -16.49 1.62 24.06
N ASN A 190 -16.40 0.58 24.91
CA ASN A 190 -17.16 0.53 26.16
C ASN A 190 -16.77 1.60 27.16
N ALA A 191 -15.47 1.89 27.28
CA ALA A 191 -14.98 2.96 28.16
C ALA A 191 -15.39 4.34 27.62
N CYS A 192 -15.23 4.56 26.31
CA CYS A 192 -15.56 5.83 25.67
C CYS A 192 -17.07 6.11 25.64
N ASN A 193 -17.90 5.07 25.61
CA ASN A 193 -19.35 5.19 25.73
C ASN A 193 -19.84 5.28 27.19
N GLY A 194 -18.95 5.10 28.18
CA GLY A 194 -19.30 5.12 29.60
C GLY A 194 -20.09 3.90 30.07
N ASN A 195 -19.95 2.76 29.37
CA ASN A 195 -20.67 1.51 29.66
C ASN A 195 -19.93 0.59 30.64
N ASP A 196 -18.67 0.90 30.99
CA ASP A 196 -17.80 0.06 31.82
C ASP A 196 -17.71 0.53 33.29
N ASP A 197 -18.52 1.53 33.68
CA ASP A 197 -18.47 2.18 35.00
C ASP A 197 -17.05 2.67 35.40
N GLY A 198 -16.19 2.99 34.43
CA GLY A 198 -14.81 3.48 34.64
C GLY A 198 -13.79 2.39 34.98
N GLU A 199 -14.14 1.12 34.83
CA GLU A 199 -13.29 -0.01 35.20
C GLU A 199 -12.03 -0.12 34.33
N ILE A 200 -12.13 0.13 33.02
CA ILE A 200 -10.98 0.08 32.11
C ILE A 200 -9.99 1.21 32.45
N ALA A 201 -10.49 2.42 32.73
CA ALA A 201 -9.66 3.55 33.17
C ALA A 201 -8.91 3.22 34.47
N ARG A 202 -9.57 2.56 35.43
CA ARG A 202 -8.95 2.10 36.68
C ARG A 202 -7.86 1.05 36.46
N ILE A 203 -8.11 0.05 35.60
CA ILE A 203 -7.16 -1.03 35.34
C ILE A 203 -5.88 -0.49 34.67
N ILE A 204 -6.03 0.40 33.68
CA ILE A 204 -4.89 0.99 32.97
C ILE A 204 -4.12 1.95 33.89
N SER A 205 -4.83 2.80 34.64
CA SER A 205 -4.19 3.73 35.58
C SER A 205 -3.39 2.99 36.66
N ASN A 206 -3.89 1.87 37.18
CA ASN A 206 -3.14 1.03 38.13
C ASN A 206 -1.81 0.52 37.55
N ASN A 207 -1.77 0.14 36.27
CA ASN A 207 -0.54 -0.29 35.61
C ASN A 207 0.44 0.87 35.44
N ILE A 208 -0.05 2.02 34.95
CA ILE A 208 0.74 3.25 34.83
C ILE A 208 1.34 3.64 36.20
N ASN A 209 0.55 3.58 37.28
CA ASN A 209 0.99 3.96 38.62
C ASN A 209 2.10 3.05 39.15
N ALA A 210 2.06 1.75 38.86
CA ALA A 210 3.13 0.84 39.23
C ALA A 210 4.45 1.19 38.54
N ASN A 211 4.40 1.51 37.24
CA ASN A 211 5.57 1.98 36.50
C ASN A 211 6.10 3.30 37.11
N ILE A 212 5.23 4.27 37.35
CA ILE A 212 5.61 5.56 37.97
C ILE A 212 6.23 5.35 39.36
N SER A 213 5.64 4.48 40.19
CA SER A 213 6.17 4.15 41.52
C SER A 213 7.60 3.59 41.44
N ALA A 214 7.88 2.68 40.50
CA ALA A 214 9.23 2.16 40.28
C ALA A 214 10.20 3.24 39.81
N ILE A 215 9.74 4.17 38.95
CA ILE A 215 10.54 5.30 38.50
C ILE A 215 10.84 6.24 39.67
N GLU A 216 9.86 6.58 40.50
CA GLU A 216 10.06 7.44 41.66
C GLU A 216 11.02 6.85 42.69
N GLU A 217 11.00 5.53 42.89
CA GLU A 217 11.90 4.85 43.82
C GLU A 217 13.36 4.86 43.32
N ASN A 218 13.56 4.68 42.01
CA ASN A 218 14.89 4.47 41.44
C ASN A 218 15.50 5.75 40.84
N CYS A 219 14.71 6.51 40.09
CA CYS A 219 15.13 7.63 39.24
C CYS A 219 14.03 8.72 39.14
N PRO A 220 13.69 9.41 40.25
CA PRO A 220 12.53 10.31 40.32
C PRO A 220 12.62 11.53 39.40
N ASP A 221 13.80 11.89 38.92
CA ASP A 221 14.04 12.96 37.94
C ASP A 221 13.76 12.53 36.49
N LYS A 222 13.46 11.25 36.25
CA LYS A 222 13.20 10.72 34.92
C LYS A 222 11.70 10.65 34.64
N PRO A 223 11.24 11.11 33.46
CA PRO A 223 9.83 11.02 33.05
C PRO A 223 9.44 9.63 32.54
N ILE A 224 8.14 9.37 32.51
CA ILE A 224 7.52 8.34 31.66
C ILE A 224 6.78 9.00 30.48
N MET A 225 6.83 8.36 29.32
CA MET A 225 6.11 8.75 28.11
C MET A 225 4.94 7.79 27.86
N LEU A 226 3.73 8.34 27.77
CA LEU A 226 2.52 7.64 27.33
C LEU A 226 2.27 7.96 25.85
N ASN A 227 1.90 6.95 25.07
CA ASN A 227 1.68 7.12 23.63
C ASN A 227 0.48 6.30 23.13
N PRO A 228 -0.75 6.66 23.57
CA PRO A 228 -1.94 5.95 23.14
C PRO A 228 -2.28 6.25 21.68
N PHE A 229 -3.10 5.39 21.09
CA PHE A 229 -3.70 5.62 19.77
C PHE A 229 -5.23 5.55 19.87
N TYR A 230 -5.92 5.69 18.74
CA TYR A 230 -7.38 5.62 18.70
C TYR A 230 -7.84 4.98 17.38
N TYR A 231 -9.11 4.66 17.25
CA TYR A 231 -9.77 4.23 16.03
C TYR A 231 -10.96 5.13 15.79
N TYR A 232 -11.12 5.65 14.57
CA TYR A 232 -12.18 6.60 14.24
C TYR A 232 -13.59 6.02 14.46
N ASP A 233 -13.74 4.71 14.26
CA ASP A 233 -15.04 4.04 14.33
C ASP A 233 -15.46 3.67 15.76
N ASN A 234 -14.50 3.56 16.69
CA ASN A 234 -14.78 3.10 18.05
C ASN A 234 -15.39 4.19 18.95
N SER A 235 -15.11 5.47 18.67
CA SER A 235 -15.63 6.58 19.47
C SER A 235 -15.49 7.91 18.75
N THR A 236 -16.15 8.96 19.27
CA THR A 236 -15.82 10.35 18.92
C THR A 236 -14.55 10.82 19.64
N SER A 237 -13.93 11.89 19.13
CA SER A 237 -12.80 12.58 19.77
C SER A 237 -13.13 13.06 21.20
N GLU A 238 -14.36 13.52 21.42
CA GLU A 238 -14.84 14.04 22.69
C GLU A 238 -15.02 12.93 23.74
N GLN A 239 -15.52 11.78 23.30
CA GLN A 239 -15.64 10.58 24.14
C GLN A 239 -14.25 10.07 24.56
N PHE A 240 -13.31 10.01 23.61
CA PHE A 240 -11.94 9.62 23.94
C PHE A 240 -11.27 10.61 24.90
N GLY A 241 -11.44 11.92 24.68
CA GLY A 241 -10.98 12.94 25.61
C GLY A 241 -11.58 12.82 27.02
N THR A 242 -12.84 12.40 27.13
CA THR A 242 -13.51 12.15 28.42
C THR A 242 -12.88 10.95 29.12
N PHE A 243 -12.74 9.82 28.42
CA PHE A 243 -12.06 8.63 28.94
C PHE A 243 -10.62 8.93 29.41
N LEU A 244 -9.86 9.67 28.62
CA LEU A 244 -8.52 10.12 28.99
C LEU A 244 -8.51 11.00 30.23
N THR A 245 -9.49 11.89 30.38
CA THR A 245 -9.60 12.76 31.56
C THR A 245 -9.77 11.91 32.83
N GLU A 246 -10.60 10.87 32.77
CA GLU A 246 -10.86 9.94 33.88
C GLU A 246 -9.62 9.10 34.19
N LEU A 247 -9.01 8.48 33.17
CA LEU A 247 -7.79 7.67 33.31
C LEU A 247 -6.65 8.49 33.93
N LEU A 248 -6.36 9.66 33.37
CA LEU A 248 -5.28 10.54 33.84
C LEU A 248 -5.57 11.13 35.24
N ALA A 249 -6.84 11.22 35.65
CA ALA A 249 -7.20 11.61 37.01
C ALA A 249 -7.02 10.48 38.03
N ALA A 250 -7.12 9.22 37.59
CA ALA A 250 -6.83 8.03 38.40
C ALA A 250 -5.33 7.67 38.41
N SER A 251 -4.55 8.19 37.47
CA SER A 251 -3.11 7.99 37.41
C SER A 251 -2.32 8.99 38.28
N GLU A 252 -1.16 8.54 38.78
CA GLU A 252 -0.18 9.31 39.55
C GLU A 252 0.81 10.06 38.64
N ILE A 253 0.35 10.49 37.46
CA ILE A 253 1.14 11.26 36.49
C ILE A 253 1.70 12.54 37.09
N ARG A 254 2.90 12.91 36.65
CA ARG A 254 3.67 14.02 37.18
C ARG A 254 3.86 15.07 36.07
N PRO A 255 4.03 16.36 36.41
CA PRO A 255 4.27 17.42 35.41
C PRO A 255 5.48 17.20 34.50
N ILE A 256 6.46 16.38 34.93
CA ILE A 256 7.63 16.02 34.11
C ILE A 256 7.30 14.94 33.07
N ASP A 257 6.26 14.14 33.29
CA ASP A 257 5.88 13.05 32.39
C ASP A 257 5.32 13.60 31.07
N ILE A 258 5.33 12.75 30.04
CA ILE A 258 5.01 13.15 28.67
C ILE A 258 3.80 12.36 28.19
N TYR A 259 2.79 13.06 27.71
CA TYR A 259 1.73 12.48 26.90
C TYR A 259 2.01 12.77 25.44
N THR A 260 2.15 11.74 24.63
CA THR A 260 2.43 11.86 23.19
C THR A 260 1.21 11.41 22.41
N ALA A 261 0.44 12.38 21.90
CA ALA A 261 -0.75 12.10 21.11
C ALA A 261 -0.34 11.63 19.70
N LYS A 262 -0.70 10.39 19.35
CA LYS A 262 -0.47 9.83 18.01
C LYS A 262 -1.46 10.45 17.02
N ASP A 263 -0.98 10.95 15.88
CA ASP A 263 -1.81 11.51 14.80
C ASP A 263 -2.39 10.45 13.82
N MET A 264 -2.09 9.17 14.10
CA MET A 264 -2.56 7.90 13.49
C MET A 264 -1.71 7.28 12.38
N SER A 265 -1.61 5.95 12.42
CA SER A 265 -1.17 5.05 11.34
C SER A 265 -2.29 4.89 10.29
N GLY A 266 -2.47 5.95 9.50
CA GLY A 266 -3.42 5.99 8.39
C GLY A 266 -3.21 7.32 7.69
N LEU A 267 -2.59 7.27 6.52
CA LEU A 267 -2.22 8.44 5.69
C LEU A 267 -3.45 9.16 5.08
N ALA A 268 -4.63 8.91 5.66
CA ALA A 268 -5.91 8.82 4.98
C ALA A 268 -6.91 9.86 5.57
N ALA A 269 -6.87 10.07 6.89
CA ALA A 269 -7.79 10.99 7.56
C ALA A 269 -7.47 12.47 7.28
N ASP A 270 -8.53 13.25 7.02
CA ASP A 270 -8.47 14.71 6.83
C ASP A 270 -7.72 15.41 7.98
N VAL A 271 -6.86 16.38 7.65
CA VAL A 271 -6.03 17.09 8.63
C VAL A 271 -6.84 17.84 9.70
N THR A 272 -8.06 18.25 9.40
CA THR A 272 -8.99 18.86 10.35
C THR A 272 -9.46 17.82 11.36
N VAL A 273 -9.73 16.59 10.90
CA VAL A 273 -10.09 15.46 11.77
C VAL A 273 -8.90 15.12 12.67
N LYS A 274 -7.69 14.97 12.12
CA LYS A 274 -6.46 14.73 12.92
C LYS A 274 -6.29 15.82 13.99
N SER A 275 -6.36 17.09 13.60
CA SER A 275 -6.25 18.22 14.52
C SER A 275 -7.29 18.16 15.64
N LYS A 276 -8.56 17.85 15.30
CA LYS A 276 -9.65 17.72 16.28
C LYS A 276 -9.38 16.63 17.32
N TRP A 277 -8.86 15.48 16.90
CA TRP A 277 -8.54 14.38 17.80
C TRP A 277 -7.35 14.69 18.71
N ILE A 278 -6.30 15.34 18.18
CA ILE A 278 -5.17 15.79 18.99
C ILE A 278 -5.60 16.89 19.97
N GLU A 279 -6.46 17.83 19.56
CA GLU A 279 -7.00 18.87 20.44
C GLU A 279 -7.82 18.29 21.60
N ALA A 280 -8.66 17.28 21.36
CA ALA A 280 -9.43 16.63 22.42
C ALA A 280 -8.53 15.95 23.47
N GLN A 281 -7.44 15.30 23.02
CA GLN A 281 -6.43 14.72 23.91
C GLN A 281 -5.69 15.81 24.69
N LYS A 282 -5.30 16.91 24.03
CA LYS A 282 -4.63 18.05 24.66
C LYS A 282 -5.48 18.65 25.79
N ILE A 283 -6.79 18.78 25.56
CA ILE A 283 -7.74 19.26 26.57
C ILE A 283 -7.79 18.31 27.77
N ALA A 284 -7.80 16.99 27.53
CA ALA A 284 -7.83 15.98 28.59
C ALA A 284 -6.56 15.96 29.46
N VAL A 285 -5.40 16.16 28.82
CA VAL A 285 -4.09 16.22 29.49
C VAL A 285 -3.96 17.52 30.30
N GLY A 286 -4.28 18.67 29.70
CA GLY A 286 -4.14 19.98 30.36
C GLY A 286 -2.71 20.23 30.84
N ASP A 287 -2.56 20.83 32.02
CA ASP A 287 -1.25 21.14 32.62
C ASP A 287 -0.66 19.98 33.45
N LYS A 288 -1.20 18.76 33.33
CA LYS A 288 -0.79 17.61 34.17
C LYS A 288 0.54 17.00 33.74
N MET A 289 0.88 17.12 32.45
CA MET A 289 2.04 16.51 31.78
C MET A 289 2.47 17.41 30.61
N HIS A 290 3.69 17.21 30.12
CA HIS A 290 4.09 17.76 28.83
C HIS A 290 3.27 17.12 27.70
N PHE A 291 2.83 17.91 26.73
CA PHE A 291 2.01 17.41 25.61
C PHE A 291 2.82 17.41 24.32
N TRP A 292 3.16 16.22 23.82
CA TRP A 292 3.88 16.01 22.56
C TRP A 292 2.94 15.42 21.51
N VAL A 293 3.36 15.52 20.24
CA VAL A 293 2.64 14.92 19.12
C VAL A 293 3.57 13.89 18.47
N GLU A 294 3.06 12.70 18.21
CA GLU A 294 3.73 11.77 17.30
C GLU A 294 3.12 11.91 15.91
N ASN A 295 3.97 12.16 14.94
CA ASN A 295 3.62 12.08 13.53
C ASN A 295 3.96 10.68 13.01
N SER A 296 2.92 9.87 12.82
CA SER A 296 3.08 8.50 12.35
C SER A 296 3.38 8.47 10.86
N ILE A 297 4.36 7.66 10.53
CA ILE A 297 4.77 7.35 9.16
C ILE A 297 4.38 5.89 8.93
N GLY A 298 3.61 5.61 7.88
CA GLY A 298 3.43 4.24 7.44
C GLY A 298 4.78 3.62 7.02
N ILE A 299 4.74 2.47 6.35
CA ILE A 299 5.95 1.94 5.70
C ILE A 299 6.39 2.95 4.63
N PHE A 300 7.53 3.63 4.85
CA PHE A 300 8.12 4.51 3.83
C PHE A 300 8.44 3.70 2.57
N GLY A 301 7.77 4.03 1.48
CA GLY A 301 7.98 3.42 0.17
C GLY A 301 7.95 4.42 -0.97
N SER A 302 7.31 5.58 -0.78
CA SER A 302 7.01 6.53 -1.84
C SER A 302 7.16 7.98 -1.41
N LEU A 303 7.13 8.85 -2.40
CA LEU A 303 7.19 10.30 -2.24
C LEU A 303 5.91 10.93 -1.69
N THR A 304 4.77 10.32 -1.96
CA THR A 304 3.49 10.80 -1.45
C THR A 304 3.42 10.61 0.06
N ASP A 305 4.13 9.60 0.59
CA ASP A 305 4.31 9.42 2.03
C ASP A 305 4.93 10.68 2.67
N MET A 306 5.87 11.35 1.98
CA MET A 306 6.54 12.55 2.46
C MET A 306 5.68 13.82 2.36
N GLU A 307 4.86 13.96 1.32
CA GLU A 307 3.90 15.08 1.20
C GLU A 307 2.80 14.96 2.25
N ILE A 308 2.29 13.75 2.48
CA ILE A 308 1.31 13.48 3.53
C ILE A 308 1.94 13.71 4.90
N LEU A 309 3.17 13.27 5.13
CA LEU A 309 3.90 13.59 6.35
C LEU A 309 4.02 15.10 6.58
N HIS A 310 4.35 15.87 5.53
CA HIS A 310 4.42 17.34 5.63
C HIS A 310 3.08 17.97 5.97
N LYS A 311 2.01 17.54 5.30
CA LYS A 311 0.64 18.00 5.57
C LYS A 311 0.20 17.68 7.01
N ASN A 312 0.44 16.45 7.48
CA ASN A 312 0.08 15.99 8.81
C ASN A 312 0.91 16.68 9.91
N TYR A 313 2.22 16.82 9.68
CA TYR A 313 3.12 17.56 10.55
C TYR A 313 2.60 18.98 10.71
N ASN A 314 2.38 19.72 9.62
CA ASN A 314 1.95 21.11 9.63
C ASN A 314 0.58 21.33 10.31
N ALA A 315 -0.31 20.34 10.23
CA ALA A 315 -1.61 20.40 10.88
C ALA A 315 -1.50 20.27 12.42
N THR A 316 -0.53 19.52 12.92
CA THR A 316 -0.54 19.05 14.32
C THR A 316 0.63 19.54 15.17
N TYR A 317 1.78 19.90 14.60
CA TYR A 317 2.99 20.24 15.39
C TYR A 317 2.77 21.39 16.38
N LYS A 318 1.94 22.39 16.04
CA LYS A 318 1.62 23.53 16.93
C LYS A 318 0.73 23.15 18.11
N LEU A 319 0.12 21.96 18.06
CA LEU A 319 -0.69 21.44 19.15
C LEU A 319 0.20 20.86 20.26
N GLY A 320 1.44 20.46 19.95
CA GLY A 320 2.42 19.97 20.91
C GLY A 320 3.49 20.98 21.31
N GLU A 321 4.21 20.66 22.39
CA GLU A 321 5.46 21.32 22.78
C GLU A 321 6.66 20.78 21.99
N ALA A 322 6.59 19.52 21.56
CA ALA A 322 7.55 18.86 20.70
C ALA A 322 6.84 17.80 19.84
N SER A 323 7.53 17.38 18.77
CA SER A 323 7.09 16.28 17.91
C SER A 323 8.07 15.11 17.98
N ILE A 324 7.55 13.89 17.93
CA ILE A 324 8.32 12.68 17.64
C ILE A 324 7.80 12.05 16.35
N ILE A 325 8.56 11.12 15.78
CA ILE A 325 8.18 10.40 14.56
C ILE A 325 8.30 8.90 14.79
N ASP A 326 7.45 8.13 14.13
CA ASP A 326 7.48 6.65 14.20
C ASP A 326 8.81 6.09 13.59
N TYR A 327 8.95 4.78 13.49
CA TYR A 327 10.23 4.12 13.18
C TYR A 327 10.97 4.66 11.93
N ILE A 328 12.14 5.25 12.13
CA ILE A 328 13.10 5.54 11.05
C ILE A 328 14.19 4.46 11.05
N ASP A 329 14.24 3.66 9.99
CA ASP A 329 15.28 2.67 9.81
C ASP A 329 16.52 3.28 9.13
N PHE A 330 17.52 3.64 9.95
CA PHE A 330 18.80 4.18 9.50
C PHE A 330 19.72 3.18 8.76
N PHE A 331 19.33 1.91 8.61
CA PHE A 331 20.11 0.85 7.97
C PHE A 331 19.41 0.16 6.79
N ALA A 332 18.09 0.25 6.65
CA ALA A 332 17.39 -0.21 5.44
C ALA A 332 17.75 0.59 4.18
N SER A 333 18.45 1.72 4.32
CA SER A 333 18.72 2.73 3.29
C SER A 333 20.07 2.58 2.56
N GLU A 334 20.59 1.38 2.34
CA GLU A 334 21.66 1.19 1.33
C GLU A 334 21.17 1.42 -0.12
N GLY A 335 19.92 1.85 -0.31
CA GLY A 335 19.39 2.46 -1.54
C GLY A 335 19.36 4.00 -1.45
N ILE A 336 20.07 4.67 -2.36
CA ILE A 336 20.41 6.11 -2.38
C ILE A 336 19.19 7.08 -2.36
N GLU A 337 17.96 6.62 -2.60
CA GLU A 337 16.80 7.50 -2.80
C GLU A 337 16.00 7.87 -1.52
N LYS A 338 15.94 7.04 -0.46
CA LYS A 338 15.00 7.27 0.68
C LYS A 338 15.51 8.27 1.73
N ASP A 339 16.77 8.15 2.16
CA ASP A 339 17.40 9.07 3.14
C ASP A 339 17.36 10.52 2.63
N ASP A 340 17.36 10.64 1.33
CA ASP A 340 17.47 11.87 0.57
C ASP A 340 16.20 12.73 0.65
N TYR A 341 15.00 12.12 0.70
CA TYR A 341 13.74 12.84 0.83
C TYR A 341 13.44 13.25 2.28
N PHE A 342 13.73 12.37 3.24
CA PHE A 342 13.55 12.69 4.65
C PHE A 342 14.52 13.80 5.10
N THR A 343 15.76 13.80 4.61
CA THR A 343 16.71 14.89 4.86
C THR A 343 16.22 16.23 4.31
N ASP A 344 15.63 16.25 3.13
CA ASP A 344 15.10 17.48 2.52
C ASP A 344 13.87 18.00 3.27
N PHE A 345 12.99 17.08 3.68
CA PHE A 345 11.87 17.39 4.59
C PHE A 345 12.36 18.04 5.90
N MET A 346 13.33 17.42 6.58
CA MET A 346 13.93 17.97 7.81
C MET A 346 14.70 19.28 7.58
N SER A 347 14.98 19.64 6.33
CA SER A 347 15.58 20.91 5.94
C SER A 347 14.55 21.96 5.50
N GLY A 348 13.25 21.61 5.49
CA GLY A 348 12.16 22.47 5.02
C GLY A 348 12.10 22.61 3.49
N ILE A 349 12.71 21.70 2.74
CA ILE A 349 12.70 21.71 1.27
C ILE A 349 11.61 20.77 0.77
N ILE A 350 10.63 21.32 0.05
CA ILE A 350 9.67 20.54 -0.74
C ILE A 350 10.29 20.32 -2.11
N ARG A 351 10.76 19.09 -2.39
CA ARG A 351 11.40 18.78 -3.67
C ARG A 351 10.46 19.04 -4.84
N GLY A 352 10.99 19.74 -5.84
CA GLY A 352 10.28 20.13 -7.05
C GLY A 352 9.57 21.47 -6.95
N ASP A 353 9.28 21.99 -5.75
CA ASP A 353 8.69 23.32 -5.56
C ASP A 353 9.76 24.40 -5.74
N VAL A 354 10.00 24.77 -7.01
CA VAL A 354 11.04 25.75 -7.36
C VAL A 354 10.57 27.18 -7.16
N ASN A 355 9.26 27.36 -7.02
CA ASN A 355 8.62 28.66 -6.89
C ASN A 355 8.36 29.06 -5.42
N ASP A 356 8.48 28.11 -4.50
CA ASP A 356 8.36 28.23 -3.03
C ASP A 356 6.91 28.59 -2.61
N ASP A 357 5.91 28.05 -3.32
CA ASP A 357 4.49 28.22 -2.98
C ASP A 357 3.95 27.18 -1.99
N GLY A 358 4.77 26.19 -1.63
CA GLY A 358 4.44 25.12 -0.70
C GLY A 358 4.00 23.82 -1.38
N GLU A 359 3.95 23.74 -2.71
CA GLU A 359 3.49 22.54 -3.42
C GLU A 359 4.29 22.28 -4.70
N PHE A 360 4.77 21.05 -4.92
CA PHE A 360 5.31 20.67 -6.22
C PHE A 360 4.19 20.33 -7.23
N ASN A 361 4.04 21.11 -8.29
CA ASN A 361 3.04 20.90 -9.33
C ASN A 361 3.53 21.26 -10.76
N VAL A 362 2.60 21.32 -11.73
CA VAL A 362 2.92 21.62 -13.15
C VAL A 362 3.52 23.03 -13.30
N ALA A 363 3.13 24.00 -12.47
CA ALA A 363 3.65 25.36 -12.51
C ALA A 363 5.16 25.39 -12.25
N ASP A 364 5.65 24.61 -11.29
CA ASP A 364 7.09 24.49 -11.00
C ASP A 364 7.85 23.91 -12.16
N LEU A 365 7.32 22.84 -12.75
CA LEU A 365 7.95 22.18 -13.88
C LEU A 365 8.06 23.13 -15.08
N LEU A 366 7.01 23.92 -15.33
CA LEU A 366 7.01 24.94 -16.38
C LEU A 366 7.97 26.11 -16.05
N LEU A 367 8.03 26.53 -14.79
CA LEU A 367 8.97 27.56 -14.33
C LEU A 367 10.42 27.10 -14.51
N PHE A 368 10.73 25.87 -14.08
CA PHE A 368 12.05 25.27 -14.24
C PHE A 368 12.43 25.10 -15.72
N GLN A 369 11.50 24.63 -16.56
CA GLN A 369 11.73 24.51 -18.00
C GLN A 369 11.99 25.88 -18.65
N LYS A 370 11.25 26.93 -18.27
CA LYS A 370 11.49 28.30 -18.76
C LYS A 370 12.86 28.83 -18.33
N TRP A 371 13.25 28.56 -17.08
CA TRP A 371 14.56 28.93 -16.55
C TRP A 371 15.69 28.24 -17.34
N LEU A 372 15.58 26.94 -17.61
CA LEU A 372 16.55 26.18 -18.43
C LEU A 372 16.65 26.71 -19.87
N MET A 373 15.57 27.27 -20.42
CA MET A 373 15.56 27.91 -21.75
C MET A 373 16.12 29.34 -21.76
N GLY A 374 16.52 29.88 -20.59
CA GLY A 374 17.09 31.22 -20.46
C GLY A 374 16.06 32.36 -20.57
N ALA A 375 14.80 32.11 -20.22
CA ALA A 375 13.78 33.15 -20.15
C ALA A 375 14.18 34.22 -19.10
N HIS A 376 14.18 35.49 -19.50
CA HIS A 376 14.68 36.60 -18.67
C HIS A 376 13.83 36.91 -17.43
N ASP A 377 12.60 36.41 -17.39
CA ASP A 377 11.61 36.59 -16.33
C ASP A 377 11.39 35.34 -15.48
N ALA A 378 12.12 34.24 -15.76
CA ALA A 378 12.08 33.03 -14.95
C ALA A 378 13.15 33.11 -13.85
N GLU A 379 12.71 33.21 -12.60
CA GLU A 379 13.57 33.12 -11.40
C GLU A 379 13.10 31.92 -10.56
N LEU A 380 14.03 31.11 -10.06
CA LEU A 380 13.73 30.01 -9.14
C LEU A 380 13.92 30.53 -7.71
N THR A 381 12.83 30.64 -6.96
CA THR A 381 12.87 31.05 -5.55
C THR A 381 13.66 30.03 -4.73
N ASN A 382 13.42 28.75 -4.97
CA ASN A 382 14.12 27.64 -4.32
C ASN A 382 14.81 26.75 -5.36
N TRP A 383 15.98 27.21 -5.84
CA TRP A 383 16.74 26.46 -6.85
C TRP A 383 17.18 25.07 -6.38
N LYS A 384 17.37 24.87 -5.07
CA LYS A 384 17.76 23.56 -4.51
C LYS A 384 16.64 22.53 -4.60
N ALA A 385 15.38 22.97 -4.59
CA ALA A 385 14.24 22.08 -4.82
C ALA A 385 14.25 21.48 -6.25
N ALA A 386 14.94 22.12 -7.20
CA ALA A 386 15.11 21.63 -8.56
C ALA A 386 16.26 20.63 -8.73
N ASP A 387 17.19 20.52 -7.76
CA ASP A 387 18.39 19.65 -7.86
C ASP A 387 18.05 18.21 -7.46
N PHE A 388 17.39 17.50 -8.38
CA PHE A 388 16.97 16.11 -8.16
C PHE A 388 18.15 15.14 -8.26
N TYR A 389 19.20 15.50 -9.00
CA TYR A 389 20.40 14.68 -9.16
C TYR A 389 21.43 14.86 -8.03
N LYS A 390 21.24 15.87 -7.16
CA LYS A 390 22.10 16.25 -6.02
C LYS A 390 23.56 16.48 -6.39
N ASP A 391 23.81 17.00 -7.58
CA ASP A 391 25.16 17.33 -8.04
C ASP A 391 25.49 18.83 -7.96
N GLU A 392 24.60 19.61 -7.32
CA GLU A 392 24.63 21.07 -7.23
C GLU A 392 24.55 21.77 -8.59
N ARG A 393 24.02 21.09 -9.61
CA ARG A 393 23.85 21.62 -10.97
C ARG A 393 22.42 21.38 -11.41
N LEU A 394 21.86 22.39 -12.09
CA LEU A 394 20.51 22.31 -12.63
C LEU A 394 20.57 22.15 -14.13
N ASP A 395 20.12 21.02 -14.65
CA ASP A 395 20.08 20.75 -16.07
C ASP A 395 18.89 19.89 -16.52
N SER A 396 18.97 19.35 -17.75
CA SER A 396 17.90 18.53 -18.33
C SER A 396 17.67 17.20 -17.59
N PHE A 397 18.67 16.67 -16.87
CA PHE A 397 18.51 15.46 -16.07
C PHE A 397 17.57 15.71 -14.90
N ASP A 398 17.73 16.85 -14.21
CA ASP A 398 16.79 17.27 -13.16
C ASP A 398 15.38 17.46 -13.71
N LEU A 399 15.24 18.08 -14.90
CA LEU A 399 13.94 18.29 -15.51
C LEU A 399 13.25 16.96 -15.85
N CYS A 400 14.02 15.97 -16.31
CA CYS A 400 13.52 14.61 -16.54
C CYS A 400 13.07 13.94 -15.23
N LEU A 401 13.83 14.11 -14.16
CA LEU A 401 13.48 13.59 -12.84
C LEU A 401 12.25 14.29 -12.26
N MET A 402 12.15 15.61 -12.36
CA MET A 402 10.95 16.38 -11.99
C MET A 402 9.72 15.95 -12.80
N ARG A 403 9.86 15.70 -14.11
CA ARG A 403 8.76 15.18 -14.95
C ARG A 403 8.31 13.79 -14.50
N LYS A 404 9.26 12.88 -14.32
CA LYS A 404 8.99 11.53 -13.83
C LYS A 404 8.28 11.60 -12.47
N ARG A 405 8.79 12.45 -11.59
CA ARG A 405 8.24 12.73 -10.26
C ARG A 405 6.81 13.25 -10.30
N LEU A 406 6.49 14.18 -11.20
CA LEU A 406 5.15 14.74 -11.33
C LEU A 406 4.15 13.71 -11.85
N VAL A 407 4.59 12.83 -12.75
CA VAL A 407 3.77 11.69 -13.23
C VAL A 407 3.55 10.67 -12.12
N GLU A 408 4.58 10.34 -11.34
CA GLU A 408 4.45 9.46 -10.16
C GLU A 408 3.57 10.07 -9.08
N LYS A 409 3.71 11.37 -8.81
CA LYS A 409 2.82 12.12 -7.92
C LYS A 409 1.36 11.97 -8.36
N ASN A 410 1.06 12.24 -9.62
CA ASN A 410 -0.31 12.13 -10.13
C ASN A 410 -0.81 10.68 -10.10
N LYS A 411 0.04 9.68 -10.36
CA LYS A 411 -0.32 8.26 -10.22
C LYS A 411 -0.62 7.88 -8.78
N ILE A 412 0.08 8.45 -7.80
CA ILE A 412 -0.09 8.13 -6.39
C ILE A 412 -1.15 9.03 -5.72
N GLU A 413 -1.42 10.26 -6.17
CA GLU A 413 -2.61 11.03 -5.77
C GLU A 413 -3.90 10.30 -6.15
N ILE A 414 -3.87 9.52 -7.25
CA ILE A 414 -4.96 8.59 -7.62
C ILE A 414 -5.03 7.37 -6.67
N ILE A 415 -3.97 7.06 -5.90
CA ILE A 415 -3.85 5.88 -5.00
C ILE A 415 -3.95 6.27 -3.49
N ASN A 416 -3.58 7.49 -3.11
CA ASN A 416 -3.43 7.98 -1.73
C ASN A 416 -4.42 9.11 -1.36
N ASP A 417 -5.33 9.51 -2.26
CA ASP A 417 -6.63 9.96 -1.78
C ASP A 417 -7.29 8.73 -1.11
N ASP A 418 -7.14 8.60 0.21
CA ASP A 418 -8.29 8.13 0.97
C ASP A 418 -9.40 9.09 0.58
N PRO A 419 -10.53 8.58 0.08
CA PRO A 419 -11.47 9.42 -0.60
C PRO A 419 -11.84 10.50 0.42
N LYS A 420 -11.75 11.78 0.04
CA LYS A 420 -12.74 12.74 0.53
C LYS A 420 -14.05 12.00 0.38
N GLU A 421 -14.58 11.39 1.44
CA GLU A 421 -15.61 10.35 1.40
C GLU A 421 -16.44 10.57 0.15
N GLU A 422 -16.05 9.93 -0.96
CA GLU A 422 -16.54 10.40 -2.26
C GLU A 422 -18.01 10.12 -2.13
N GLN A 423 -18.82 11.18 -2.20
CA GLN A 423 -20.24 11.09 -1.92
C GLN A 423 -20.78 10.07 -2.91
N GLY A 424 -20.88 8.85 -2.44
CA GLY A 424 -21.00 7.66 -3.24
C GLY A 424 -22.13 6.86 -2.66
N ILE A 425 -22.84 6.17 -3.54
CA ILE A 425 -24.03 5.41 -3.20
C ILE A 425 -23.54 4.15 -2.49
N VAL A 426 -23.63 4.14 -1.16
CA VAL A 426 -23.34 2.94 -0.36
C VAL A 426 -24.54 1.99 -0.48
N VAL A 427 -24.28 0.75 -0.87
CA VAL A 427 -25.31 -0.29 -1.03
C VAL A 427 -25.05 -1.45 -0.07
N HIS A 428 -26.08 -1.81 0.69
CA HIS A 428 -26.01 -2.80 1.77
C HIS A 428 -26.70 -4.13 1.43
N ASN A 429 -27.46 -4.18 0.34
CA ASN A 429 -28.22 -5.36 -0.05
C ASN A 429 -28.48 -5.40 -1.56
N THR A 430 -28.96 -6.54 -2.04
CA THR A 430 -29.28 -6.80 -3.44
C THR A 430 -30.23 -5.76 -4.06
N GLU A 431 -31.27 -5.30 -3.34
CA GLU A 431 -32.24 -4.36 -3.90
C GLU A 431 -31.64 -2.97 -4.12
N GLU A 432 -30.82 -2.51 -3.18
CA GLU A 432 -30.03 -1.28 -3.30
C GLU A 432 -29.00 -1.36 -4.41
N LEU A 433 -28.32 -2.51 -4.56
CA LEU A 433 -27.37 -2.74 -5.65
C LEU A 433 -28.04 -2.62 -7.03
N TYR A 434 -29.19 -3.27 -7.24
CA TYR A 434 -29.94 -3.11 -8.49
C TYR A 434 -30.35 -1.66 -8.70
N THR A 435 -30.87 -1.01 -7.66
CA THR A 435 -31.34 0.38 -7.76
C THR A 435 -30.21 1.32 -8.13
N ALA A 436 -29.02 1.17 -7.52
CA ALA A 436 -27.86 2.00 -7.80
C ALA A 436 -27.37 1.81 -9.25
N VAL A 437 -27.17 0.55 -9.67
CA VAL A 437 -26.66 0.26 -11.03
C VAL A 437 -27.65 0.65 -12.12
N GLU A 438 -28.96 0.45 -11.92
CA GLU A 438 -29.99 0.80 -12.92
C GLU A 438 -30.20 2.31 -13.06
N ASN A 439 -29.88 3.09 -12.03
CA ASN A 439 -30.02 4.55 -12.04
C ASN A 439 -28.67 5.27 -12.18
N ALA A 440 -27.60 4.54 -12.43
CA ALA A 440 -26.24 5.06 -12.52
C ALA A 440 -26.10 6.12 -13.62
N LYS A 441 -25.22 7.07 -13.38
CA LYS A 441 -24.85 8.18 -14.28
C LYS A 441 -23.34 8.34 -14.28
N ALA A 442 -22.80 8.95 -15.34
CA ALA A 442 -21.40 9.31 -15.42
C ALA A 442 -20.91 10.02 -14.14
N GLY A 443 -19.83 9.50 -13.54
CA GLY A 443 -19.24 9.97 -12.29
C GLY A 443 -19.84 9.37 -11.02
N ASP A 444 -20.87 8.53 -11.10
CA ASP A 444 -21.39 7.86 -9.90
C ASP A 444 -20.37 6.86 -9.35
N LEU A 445 -20.14 6.93 -8.04
CA LEU A 445 -19.40 5.94 -7.26
C LEU A 445 -20.38 5.09 -6.45
N ILE A 446 -20.49 3.80 -6.76
CA ILE A 446 -21.31 2.81 -6.06
C ILE A 446 -20.38 1.97 -5.17
N LYS A 447 -20.53 2.09 -3.85
CA LYS A 447 -19.70 1.37 -2.87
C LYS A 447 -20.49 0.24 -2.25
N VAL A 448 -20.04 -0.99 -2.41
CA VAL A 448 -20.78 -2.20 -2.06
C VAL A 448 -20.22 -2.79 -0.77
N THR A 449 -21.00 -2.81 0.30
CA THR A 449 -20.53 -3.35 1.60
C THR A 449 -20.31 -4.86 1.54
N SER A 450 -19.50 -5.39 2.46
CA SER A 450 -19.27 -6.82 2.58
C SER A 450 -20.58 -7.60 2.74
N GLY A 451 -20.64 -8.80 2.17
CA GLY A 451 -21.81 -9.67 2.21
C GLY A 451 -22.10 -10.41 0.91
N GLU A 452 -23.08 -11.32 0.95
CA GLU A 452 -23.56 -12.03 -0.22
C GLU A 452 -24.75 -11.32 -0.88
N TYR A 453 -24.66 -11.10 -2.20
CA TYR A 453 -25.70 -10.51 -3.02
C TYR A 453 -26.25 -11.57 -3.98
N ASP A 454 -27.45 -12.07 -3.69
CA ASP A 454 -28.12 -13.08 -4.51
C ASP A 454 -28.74 -12.46 -5.78
N LEU A 455 -28.13 -12.72 -6.92
CA LEU A 455 -28.55 -12.26 -8.24
C LEU A 455 -29.27 -13.37 -9.05
N SER A 456 -29.67 -14.47 -8.41
CA SER A 456 -30.32 -15.58 -9.09
C SER A 456 -31.65 -15.24 -9.79
N GLY A 457 -32.34 -14.19 -9.31
CA GLY A 457 -33.63 -13.75 -9.85
C GLY A 457 -33.54 -12.87 -11.10
N LYS A 458 -32.40 -12.22 -11.34
CA LYS A 458 -32.23 -11.17 -12.38
C LYS A 458 -30.74 -10.95 -12.64
N THR A 459 -30.32 -10.70 -13.88
CA THR A 459 -28.92 -10.29 -14.14
C THR A 459 -28.72 -8.82 -13.77
N LEU A 460 -27.59 -8.48 -13.14
CA LEU A 460 -27.19 -7.09 -12.89
C LEU A 460 -26.74 -6.45 -14.20
N LYS A 461 -27.49 -5.46 -14.69
CA LYS A 461 -27.24 -4.83 -16.00
C LYS A 461 -26.71 -3.41 -15.83
N ALA A 462 -25.46 -3.21 -16.21
CA ALA A 462 -24.77 -1.92 -16.21
C ALA A 462 -24.87 -1.29 -17.61
N THR A 463 -25.95 -0.55 -17.87
CA THR A 463 -26.29 -0.05 -19.22
C THR A 463 -26.07 1.44 -19.43
N ALA A 464 -25.75 2.19 -18.37
CA ALA A 464 -25.51 3.64 -18.47
C ALA A 464 -24.10 3.90 -19.00
N ASP A 465 -23.90 5.02 -19.70
CA ASP A 465 -22.56 5.41 -20.17
C ASP A 465 -21.92 6.39 -19.17
N GLY A 466 -20.66 6.11 -18.82
CA GLY A 466 -19.75 7.09 -18.26
C GLY A 466 -19.13 7.98 -19.34
N THR A 467 -18.12 8.76 -18.97
CA THR A 467 -17.24 9.48 -19.91
C THR A 467 -15.78 9.29 -19.51
N GLU A 468 -14.85 9.64 -20.40
CA GLU A 468 -13.40 9.60 -20.13
C GLU A 468 -13.03 10.35 -18.84
N GLU A 469 -13.70 11.46 -18.54
CA GLU A 469 -13.46 12.23 -17.30
C GLU A 469 -14.32 11.79 -16.12
N ASN A 470 -15.42 11.05 -16.35
CA ASN A 470 -16.41 10.70 -15.32
C ASN A 470 -16.88 9.26 -15.52
N HIS A 471 -16.01 8.30 -15.21
CA HIS A 471 -16.34 6.88 -15.23
C HIS A 471 -17.47 6.57 -14.24
N ILE A 472 -18.25 5.53 -14.52
CA ILE A 472 -19.18 4.97 -13.51
C ILE A 472 -18.42 3.88 -12.77
N THR A 473 -18.26 4.02 -11.45
CA THR A 473 -17.46 3.09 -10.66
C THR A 473 -18.34 2.29 -9.73
N ILE A 474 -18.21 0.97 -9.74
CA ILE A 474 -18.72 0.06 -8.72
C ILE A 474 -17.54 -0.62 -8.04
N LYS A 475 -17.44 -0.49 -6.71
CA LYS A 475 -16.31 -1.05 -5.96
C LYS A 475 -16.72 -1.64 -4.61
N ALA A 476 -15.92 -2.57 -4.12
CA ALA A 476 -15.99 -2.99 -2.72
C ALA A 476 -15.85 -1.77 -1.79
N PHE A 477 -16.70 -1.70 -0.77
CA PHE A 477 -16.62 -0.67 0.25
C PHE A 477 -15.39 -0.90 1.14
N ASP A 478 -15.12 -2.17 1.48
CA ASP A 478 -13.94 -2.63 2.19
C ASP A 478 -13.25 -3.69 1.32
N SER A 479 -11.99 -3.43 0.94
CA SER A 479 -11.22 -4.34 0.08
C SER A 479 -10.76 -5.60 0.81
N ASP A 480 -10.69 -5.59 2.14
CA ASP A 480 -10.32 -6.76 2.94
C ASP A 480 -11.49 -7.72 3.13
N GLU A 481 -12.73 -7.24 2.94
CA GLU A 481 -13.97 -8.02 2.97
C GLU A 481 -14.81 -7.83 1.69
N PRO A 482 -14.36 -8.37 0.54
CA PRO A 482 -15.02 -8.11 -0.73
C PRO A 482 -16.45 -8.68 -0.78
N PRO A 483 -17.41 -7.94 -1.37
CA PRO A 483 -18.76 -8.44 -1.57
C PRO A 483 -18.80 -9.58 -2.59
N VAL A 484 -19.72 -10.52 -2.38
CA VAL A 484 -19.87 -11.72 -3.22
C VAL A 484 -21.16 -11.64 -4.03
N PHE A 485 -21.03 -11.45 -5.33
CA PHE A 485 -22.13 -11.47 -6.29
C PHE A 485 -22.31 -12.89 -6.81
N LYS A 486 -23.46 -13.50 -6.49
CA LYS A 486 -23.70 -14.91 -6.80
C LYS A 486 -25.02 -15.14 -7.50
N CYS A 487 -25.01 -16.05 -8.48
CA CYS A 487 -26.23 -16.60 -9.06
C CYS A 487 -26.60 -17.94 -8.40
N LYS A 488 -27.63 -18.60 -8.92
CA LYS A 488 -28.15 -19.84 -8.35
C LYS A 488 -27.17 -21.01 -8.45
N ALA A 489 -26.55 -21.16 -9.62
CA ALA A 489 -25.68 -22.27 -9.96
C ALA A 489 -24.98 -22.01 -11.30
N ALA A 490 -23.89 -22.74 -11.54
CA ALA A 490 -23.02 -22.59 -12.71
C ALA A 490 -23.71 -22.85 -14.07
N GLU A 491 -24.92 -23.40 -14.11
CA GLU A 491 -25.61 -23.69 -15.37
C GLU A 491 -26.33 -22.47 -15.97
N ASN A 492 -26.51 -21.36 -15.23
CA ASN A 492 -27.44 -20.30 -15.61
C ASN A 492 -26.85 -18.88 -15.51
N GLY A 493 -27.16 -18.06 -16.53
CA GLY A 493 -27.08 -16.59 -16.46
C GLY A 493 -25.67 -16.00 -16.37
N TYR A 494 -25.62 -14.67 -16.42
CA TYR A 494 -24.42 -13.88 -16.16
C TYR A 494 -24.61 -13.22 -14.79
N VAL A 495 -23.54 -13.11 -14.00
CA VAL A 495 -23.62 -12.33 -12.75
C VAL A 495 -23.83 -10.85 -13.11
N MET A 496 -22.97 -10.31 -13.99
CA MET A 496 -23.03 -8.93 -14.45
C MET A 496 -22.94 -8.83 -15.98
N HIS A 497 -23.78 -7.98 -16.57
CA HIS A 497 -23.78 -7.67 -18.01
C HIS A 497 -23.58 -6.18 -18.20
N ILE A 498 -22.47 -5.79 -18.81
CA ILE A 498 -22.07 -4.41 -19.05
C ILE A 498 -22.27 -4.11 -20.52
N THR A 499 -23.07 -3.07 -20.81
CA THR A 499 -23.31 -2.61 -22.18
C THR A 499 -23.15 -1.11 -22.34
N GLY A 500 -22.81 -0.39 -21.27
CA GLY A 500 -22.45 1.02 -21.32
C GLY A 500 -20.94 1.20 -21.32
N ASP A 501 -20.49 2.37 -21.78
CA ASP A 501 -19.06 2.72 -21.85
C ASP A 501 -18.53 3.27 -20.50
N TYR A 502 -17.21 3.23 -20.30
CA TYR A 502 -16.50 3.83 -19.16
C TYR A 502 -16.98 3.34 -17.77
N TRP A 503 -17.16 2.03 -17.61
CA TRP A 503 -17.41 1.40 -16.31
C TRP A 503 -16.11 0.93 -15.66
N ASN A 504 -15.94 1.22 -14.38
CA ASN A 504 -14.91 0.59 -13.54
C ASN A 504 -15.59 -0.36 -12.54
N VAL A 505 -15.16 -1.62 -12.51
CA VAL A 505 -15.64 -2.65 -11.58
C VAL A 505 -14.46 -3.15 -10.76
N GLU A 506 -14.46 -2.91 -9.44
CA GLU A 506 -13.26 -3.07 -8.61
C GLU A 506 -13.52 -3.91 -7.34
N GLY A 507 -12.68 -4.93 -7.09
CA GLY A 507 -12.67 -5.61 -5.79
C GLY A 507 -13.87 -6.52 -5.50
N ILE A 508 -14.61 -6.98 -6.51
CA ILE A 508 -15.83 -7.77 -6.31
C ILE A 508 -15.57 -9.26 -6.59
N VAL A 509 -16.18 -10.15 -5.80
CA VAL A 509 -16.17 -11.60 -6.06
C VAL A 509 -17.40 -11.99 -6.89
N PHE A 510 -17.22 -12.67 -8.02
CA PHE A 510 -18.30 -13.15 -8.91
C PHE A 510 -18.33 -14.67 -8.94
N THR A 511 -19.48 -15.28 -8.59
CA THR A 511 -19.55 -16.74 -8.48
C THR A 511 -20.90 -17.38 -8.82
N ASN A 512 -20.91 -18.71 -8.98
CA ASN A 512 -22.09 -19.56 -9.15
C ASN A 512 -23.01 -19.17 -10.32
N ALA A 513 -22.45 -18.85 -11.49
CA ALA A 513 -23.18 -18.47 -12.70
C ALA A 513 -22.65 -19.21 -13.94
N GLN A 514 -23.38 -19.15 -15.06
CA GLN A 514 -22.83 -19.65 -16.33
C GLN A 514 -21.61 -18.84 -16.76
N LYS A 515 -21.66 -17.51 -16.59
CA LYS A 515 -20.55 -16.60 -16.84
C LYS A 515 -20.46 -15.57 -15.72
N GLY A 516 -19.26 -15.12 -15.41
CA GLY A 516 -19.06 -14.04 -14.43
C GLY A 516 -19.54 -12.72 -14.99
N ILE A 517 -18.72 -12.12 -15.85
CA ILE A 517 -18.93 -10.79 -16.43
C ILE A 517 -18.99 -10.90 -17.95
N VAL A 518 -20.01 -10.29 -18.56
CA VAL A 518 -20.11 -10.16 -20.02
C VAL A 518 -20.14 -8.69 -20.37
N MET A 519 -19.28 -8.28 -21.30
CA MET A 519 -19.21 -6.93 -21.86
C MET A 519 -19.63 -7.03 -23.33
N ASP A 520 -20.77 -6.43 -23.68
CA ASP A 520 -21.27 -6.37 -25.05
C ASP A 520 -21.42 -4.90 -25.45
N ASN A 521 -20.68 -4.46 -26.47
CA ASN A 521 -20.62 -3.06 -26.91
C ASN A 521 -20.30 -2.08 -25.76
N SER A 522 -19.37 -2.47 -24.87
CA SER A 522 -18.87 -1.62 -23.78
C SER A 522 -17.43 -1.24 -24.09
N ASN A 523 -17.13 0.05 -24.11
CA ASN A 523 -15.82 0.57 -24.47
C ASN A 523 -15.19 1.32 -23.30
N HIS A 524 -13.85 1.31 -23.23
CA HIS A 524 -13.09 2.01 -22.18
C HIS A 524 -13.43 1.59 -20.75
N SER A 525 -14.00 0.40 -20.57
CA SER A 525 -14.39 -0.14 -19.27
C SER A 525 -13.27 -1.00 -18.68
N MET A 526 -13.14 -0.99 -17.37
CA MET A 526 -12.11 -1.70 -16.61
C MET A 526 -12.74 -2.65 -15.59
N ILE A 527 -12.24 -3.88 -15.53
CA ILE A 527 -12.49 -4.83 -14.44
C ILE A 527 -11.17 -5.00 -13.71
N SER A 528 -11.10 -4.64 -12.42
CA SER A 528 -9.86 -4.73 -11.65
C SER A 528 -10.01 -5.37 -10.27
N ASP A 529 -8.96 -6.07 -9.84
CA ASP A 529 -8.85 -6.62 -8.49
C ASP A 529 -10.04 -7.53 -8.09
N CYS A 530 -10.71 -8.12 -9.09
CA CYS A 530 -11.88 -8.97 -8.90
C CYS A 530 -11.49 -10.46 -8.84
N GLU A 531 -12.26 -11.24 -8.09
CA GLU A 531 -12.18 -12.70 -8.11
C GLU A 531 -13.37 -13.25 -8.91
N ILE A 532 -13.12 -14.10 -9.89
CA ILE A 532 -14.18 -14.72 -10.69
C ILE A 532 -13.99 -16.23 -10.64
N HIS A 533 -14.94 -16.92 -10.02
CA HIS A 533 -14.80 -18.35 -9.80
C HIS A 533 -16.11 -19.15 -9.74
N THR A 534 -16.01 -20.47 -9.89
CA THR A 534 -17.17 -21.39 -9.91
C THR A 534 -18.16 -21.02 -11.01
N VAL A 535 -17.66 -20.89 -12.24
CA VAL A 535 -18.48 -20.54 -13.42
C VAL A 535 -18.60 -21.71 -14.40
N GLY A 536 -19.76 -21.81 -15.05
CA GLY A 536 -20.07 -22.95 -15.91
C GLY A 536 -19.39 -22.93 -17.28
N ALA A 537 -19.10 -21.74 -17.81
CA ALA A 537 -18.44 -21.48 -19.08
C ALA A 537 -17.32 -20.46 -18.84
N GLU A 538 -17.19 -19.44 -19.70
CA GLU A 538 -16.12 -18.45 -19.59
C GLU A 538 -16.33 -17.48 -18.41
N ALA A 539 -15.25 -17.08 -17.75
CA ALA A 539 -15.33 -16.16 -16.61
C ALA A 539 -15.64 -14.72 -17.03
N ILE A 540 -14.89 -14.19 -17.99
CA ILE A 540 -15.07 -12.84 -18.54
C ILE A 540 -15.15 -12.91 -20.06
N ALA A 541 -16.17 -12.27 -20.66
CA ALA A 541 -16.29 -12.14 -22.11
C ALA A 541 -16.31 -10.67 -22.54
N ILE A 542 -15.39 -10.27 -23.41
CA ILE A 542 -15.34 -8.97 -24.09
C ILE A 542 -15.80 -9.18 -25.53
N ARG A 543 -16.98 -8.67 -25.89
CA ARG A 543 -17.66 -9.01 -27.14
C ARG A 543 -18.42 -7.83 -27.74
N ASP A 544 -18.92 -8.02 -28.96
CA ASP A 544 -19.91 -7.14 -29.59
C ASP A 544 -19.42 -5.71 -29.75
N GLY A 545 -18.21 -5.53 -30.28
CA GLY A 545 -17.62 -4.21 -30.47
C GLY A 545 -16.86 -3.66 -29.26
N SER A 546 -16.85 -4.35 -28.12
CA SER A 546 -16.21 -3.88 -26.88
C SER A 546 -14.70 -3.70 -27.07
N SER A 547 -14.24 -2.44 -27.06
CA SER A 547 -12.86 -2.05 -27.37
C SER A 547 -12.25 -1.17 -26.29
N TYR A 548 -10.93 -1.10 -26.23
CA TYR A 548 -10.19 -0.34 -25.21
C TYR A 548 -10.53 -0.74 -23.77
N CYS A 549 -10.98 -1.96 -23.54
CA CYS A 549 -11.30 -2.47 -22.23
C CYS A 549 -10.07 -3.08 -21.56
N MET A 550 -10.07 -3.11 -20.23
CA MET A 550 -8.95 -3.64 -19.45
C MET A 550 -9.44 -4.61 -18.38
N ILE A 551 -8.84 -5.80 -18.33
CA ILE A 551 -8.95 -6.73 -17.21
C ILE A 551 -7.62 -6.70 -16.47
N ASN A 552 -7.61 -6.27 -15.21
CA ASN A 552 -6.39 -5.96 -14.48
C ASN A 552 -6.36 -6.60 -13.09
N LYS A 553 -5.28 -7.31 -12.72
CA LYS A 553 -5.10 -7.88 -11.37
C LYS A 553 -6.25 -8.79 -10.91
N CYS A 554 -6.97 -9.42 -11.82
CA CYS A 554 -8.06 -10.32 -11.47
C CYS A 554 -7.53 -11.71 -11.13
N TYR A 555 -8.18 -12.37 -10.17
CA TYR A 555 -7.96 -13.77 -9.83
C TYR A 555 -9.09 -14.62 -10.43
N ILE A 556 -8.76 -15.41 -11.44
CA ILE A 556 -9.75 -16.15 -12.25
C ILE A 556 -9.51 -17.64 -12.07
N HIS A 557 -10.49 -18.36 -11.53
CA HIS A 557 -10.33 -19.79 -11.31
C HIS A 557 -11.62 -20.62 -11.36
N ASP A 558 -11.48 -21.94 -11.48
CA ASP A 558 -12.59 -22.89 -11.48
C ASP A 558 -13.69 -22.53 -12.51
N THR A 559 -13.28 -22.41 -13.78
CA THR A 559 -14.14 -22.07 -14.91
C THR A 559 -14.52 -23.31 -15.71
N GLY A 560 -15.53 -23.21 -16.59
CA GLY A 560 -15.93 -24.34 -17.44
C GLY A 560 -16.53 -25.53 -16.70
N LEU A 561 -17.08 -25.34 -15.49
CA LEU A 561 -17.59 -26.43 -14.65
C LEU A 561 -18.80 -27.17 -15.26
N VAL A 562 -19.45 -26.58 -16.25
CA VAL A 562 -20.61 -27.14 -16.97
C VAL A 562 -20.27 -27.40 -18.43
N SER A 563 -19.47 -26.54 -19.04
CA SER A 563 -19.09 -26.59 -20.46
C SER A 563 -17.57 -26.36 -20.59
N PRO A 564 -16.74 -27.37 -20.31
CA PRO A 564 -15.29 -27.22 -20.24
C PRO A 564 -14.65 -26.65 -21.52
N GLY A 565 -15.13 -27.07 -22.69
CA GLY A 565 -14.67 -26.54 -23.99
C GLY A 565 -15.12 -25.11 -24.35
N TYR A 566 -15.88 -24.46 -23.46
CA TYR A 566 -16.22 -23.02 -23.48
C TYR A 566 -15.88 -22.40 -22.12
N GLY A 567 -14.88 -22.97 -21.43
CA GLY A 567 -14.51 -22.64 -20.06
C GLY A 567 -13.33 -21.68 -19.99
N GLU A 568 -13.24 -20.71 -20.89
CA GLU A 568 -12.09 -19.80 -20.95
C GLU A 568 -12.00 -18.89 -19.72
N GLY A 569 -10.81 -18.44 -19.36
CA GLY A 569 -10.65 -17.40 -18.34
C GLY A 569 -11.18 -16.06 -18.85
N VAL A 570 -10.56 -15.55 -19.93
CA VAL A 570 -10.98 -14.36 -20.66
C VAL A 570 -11.21 -14.70 -22.13
N TYR A 571 -12.39 -14.37 -22.64
CA TYR A 571 -12.78 -14.54 -24.05
C TYR A 571 -12.89 -13.16 -24.72
N ILE A 572 -12.14 -12.91 -25.80
CA ILE A 572 -12.12 -11.60 -26.47
C ILE A 572 -12.55 -11.74 -27.93
N GLY A 573 -13.58 -11.01 -28.33
CA GLY A 573 -14.13 -10.99 -29.69
C GLY A 573 -15.31 -11.94 -29.88
N SER A 574 -15.42 -12.53 -31.07
CA SER A 574 -16.42 -13.54 -31.39
C SER A 574 -15.96 -14.41 -32.53
N SER A 575 -16.30 -15.70 -32.47
CA SER A 575 -16.10 -16.59 -33.61
C SER A 575 -16.84 -16.07 -34.85
N LYS A 576 -16.28 -16.24 -36.04
CA LYS A 576 -16.84 -15.86 -37.35
C LYS A 576 -18.27 -16.33 -37.59
N ASP A 577 -18.70 -17.39 -36.90
CA ASP A 577 -20.04 -17.95 -37.01
C ASP A 577 -21.08 -17.17 -36.16
N LYS A 578 -20.64 -16.25 -35.30
CA LYS A 578 -21.46 -15.42 -34.39
C LYS A 578 -21.75 -14.05 -34.98
N THR A 579 -22.43 -14.05 -36.13
CA THR A 579 -22.76 -12.84 -36.90
C THR A 579 -23.74 -11.89 -36.20
N GLU A 580 -24.30 -12.28 -35.05
CA GLU A 580 -25.14 -11.43 -34.21
C GLU A 580 -24.36 -10.37 -33.42
N PHE A 581 -23.03 -10.51 -33.28
CA PHE A 581 -22.16 -9.58 -32.58
C PHE A 581 -21.26 -8.79 -33.55
N ASP A 582 -20.96 -7.54 -33.24
CA ASP A 582 -19.85 -6.84 -33.88
C ASP A 582 -18.54 -7.54 -33.48
N PHE A 583 -17.77 -7.93 -34.50
CA PHE A 583 -16.54 -8.67 -34.31
C PHE A 583 -15.37 -7.80 -33.81
N LYS A 584 -15.47 -6.47 -33.94
CA LYS A 584 -14.36 -5.53 -33.64
C LYS A 584 -14.19 -5.28 -32.15
N CYS A 585 -13.53 -6.20 -31.45
CA CYS A 585 -13.14 -6.03 -30.05
C CYS A 585 -11.64 -5.72 -29.98
N ASP A 586 -11.27 -4.48 -30.30
CA ASP A 586 -9.89 -4.06 -30.54
C ASP A 586 -9.26 -3.35 -29.31
N HIS A 587 -7.93 -3.31 -29.24
CA HIS A 587 -7.18 -2.56 -28.22
C HIS A 587 -7.46 -2.96 -26.76
N ASN A 588 -7.90 -4.20 -26.54
CA ASN A 588 -8.22 -4.72 -25.22
C ASN A 588 -6.97 -5.20 -24.48
N LYS A 589 -6.99 -5.16 -23.16
CA LYS A 589 -5.84 -5.50 -22.32
C LYS A 589 -6.18 -6.51 -21.24
N VAL A 590 -5.29 -7.46 -20.99
CA VAL A 590 -5.35 -8.39 -19.85
C VAL A 590 -4.01 -8.34 -19.12
N MET A 591 -4.01 -7.76 -17.91
CA MET A 591 -2.79 -7.33 -17.22
C MET A 591 -2.76 -7.87 -15.79
N ASP A 592 -1.62 -8.39 -15.35
CA ASP A 592 -1.36 -8.80 -13.95
C ASP A 592 -2.37 -9.82 -13.37
N CYS A 593 -3.10 -10.55 -14.22
CA CYS A 593 -4.11 -11.51 -13.80
C CYS A 593 -3.51 -12.88 -13.45
N THR A 594 -4.15 -13.60 -12.52
CA THR A 594 -3.77 -14.98 -12.18
C THR A 594 -4.88 -15.96 -12.56
N PHE A 595 -4.50 -17.04 -13.26
CA PHE A 595 -5.42 -18.06 -13.77
C PHE A 595 -5.11 -19.43 -13.17
N ILE A 596 -6.08 -20.06 -12.49
CA ILE A 596 -5.94 -21.37 -11.85
C ILE A 596 -7.17 -22.24 -12.17
N ASN A 597 -7.01 -23.55 -12.42
CA ASN A 597 -8.14 -24.46 -12.65
C ASN A 597 -9.12 -23.99 -13.75
N VAL A 598 -8.61 -23.36 -14.81
CA VAL A 598 -9.40 -22.94 -15.96
C VAL A 598 -9.49 -24.10 -16.96
N ALA A 599 -10.70 -24.42 -17.43
CA ALA A 599 -10.94 -25.67 -18.18
C ALA A 599 -10.58 -25.61 -19.68
N ALA A 600 -10.67 -24.43 -20.29
CA ALA A 600 -10.20 -24.14 -21.66
C ALA A 600 -8.93 -23.25 -21.61
N GLU A 601 -8.63 -22.49 -22.65
CA GLU A 601 -7.56 -21.49 -22.63
C GLU A 601 -7.75 -20.47 -21.51
N HIS A 602 -6.65 -20.00 -20.92
CA HIS A 602 -6.72 -18.90 -19.96
C HIS A 602 -7.20 -17.62 -20.64
N ILE A 603 -6.73 -17.39 -21.88
CA ILE A 603 -7.18 -16.29 -22.72
C ILE A 603 -7.40 -16.80 -24.15
N ASP A 604 -8.60 -16.63 -24.70
CA ASP A 604 -8.90 -16.95 -26.11
C ASP A 604 -9.27 -15.67 -26.86
N ILE A 605 -8.43 -15.28 -27.81
CA ILE A 605 -8.59 -14.12 -28.66
C ILE A 605 -9.16 -14.59 -30.00
N LYS A 606 -10.35 -14.14 -30.35
CA LYS A 606 -11.02 -14.53 -31.61
C LYS A 606 -10.54 -13.74 -32.81
N GLU A 607 -10.78 -14.30 -33.98
CA GLU A 607 -10.62 -13.63 -35.26
C GLU A 607 -11.36 -12.29 -35.29
N TYR A 608 -10.89 -11.39 -36.16
CA TYR A 608 -11.38 -10.02 -36.31
C TYR A 608 -11.03 -9.00 -35.22
N THR A 609 -10.26 -9.42 -34.21
CA THR A 609 -9.74 -8.54 -33.15
C THR A 609 -8.28 -8.14 -33.43
N THR A 610 -7.91 -6.92 -33.05
CA THR A 610 -6.57 -6.36 -33.24
C THR A 610 -6.02 -5.74 -31.96
N ASP A 611 -4.69 -5.75 -31.83
CA ASP A 611 -3.95 -4.98 -30.81
C ASP A 611 -4.33 -5.35 -29.36
N THR A 612 -4.56 -6.65 -29.09
CA THR A 612 -4.74 -7.12 -27.71
C THR A 612 -3.40 -7.20 -26.98
N GLU A 613 -3.30 -6.57 -25.82
CA GLU A 613 -2.12 -6.62 -24.94
C GLU A 613 -2.35 -7.59 -23.79
N ILE A 614 -1.41 -8.52 -23.56
CA ILE A 614 -1.46 -9.49 -22.47
C ILE A 614 -0.15 -9.43 -21.72
N SER A 615 -0.14 -8.95 -20.48
CA SER A 615 1.10 -8.85 -19.72
C SER A 615 1.02 -9.07 -18.22
N GLY A 616 2.16 -9.41 -17.61
CA GLY A 616 2.27 -9.62 -16.16
C GLY A 616 1.43 -10.78 -15.61
N CYS A 617 0.75 -11.54 -16.46
CA CYS A 617 -0.19 -12.57 -16.03
C CYS A 617 0.54 -13.85 -15.60
N THR A 618 -0.06 -14.57 -14.66
CA THR A 618 0.39 -15.89 -14.20
C THR A 618 -0.61 -16.98 -14.57
N PHE A 619 -0.14 -17.99 -15.31
CA PHE A 619 -0.95 -19.06 -15.88
C PHE A 619 -0.61 -20.40 -15.23
N TYR A 620 -1.58 -21.03 -14.55
CA TYR A 620 -1.44 -22.40 -14.02
C TYR A 620 -2.28 -23.38 -14.83
N GLY A 621 -1.60 -24.19 -15.64
CA GLY A 621 -2.21 -25.05 -16.65
C GLY A 621 -2.90 -26.30 -16.12
N ASP A 622 -2.91 -26.56 -14.81
CA ASP A 622 -3.43 -27.79 -14.19
C ASP A 622 -4.88 -28.11 -14.61
N GLY A 623 -5.71 -27.08 -14.81
CA GLY A 623 -7.13 -27.20 -15.12
C GLY A 623 -7.46 -27.50 -16.59
N ILE A 624 -6.54 -27.24 -17.52
CA ILE A 624 -6.84 -27.26 -18.97
C ILE A 624 -7.19 -28.68 -19.42
N THR A 625 -8.37 -28.84 -20.02
CA THR A 625 -8.96 -30.17 -20.26
C THR A 625 -8.61 -30.78 -21.62
N GLY A 626 -8.23 -29.97 -22.62
CA GLY A 626 -8.12 -30.41 -24.00
C GLY A 626 -9.45 -30.50 -24.75
N GLU A 627 -10.57 -30.17 -24.11
CA GLU A 627 -11.87 -30.13 -24.79
C GLU A 627 -11.94 -28.97 -25.77
N ASN A 628 -12.66 -29.17 -26.88
CA ASN A 628 -12.80 -28.17 -27.95
C ASN A 628 -11.46 -27.58 -28.44
N TYR A 629 -10.43 -28.44 -28.48
CA TYR A 629 -9.06 -28.11 -28.91
C TYR A 629 -8.25 -27.26 -27.91
N ALA A 630 -8.74 -27.05 -26.69
CA ALA A 630 -8.06 -26.23 -25.68
C ALA A 630 -6.69 -26.80 -25.24
N GLY A 631 -5.61 -26.32 -25.86
CA GLY A 631 -4.29 -26.95 -25.81
C GLY A 631 -3.13 -26.03 -25.39
N SER A 632 -3.43 -24.80 -24.97
CA SER A 632 -2.42 -23.78 -24.65
C SER A 632 -2.91 -22.82 -23.56
N PHE A 633 -2.02 -21.99 -23.02
CA PHE A 633 -2.44 -20.93 -22.09
C PHE A 633 -3.22 -19.84 -22.83
N ILE A 634 -2.78 -19.51 -24.05
CA ILE A 634 -3.38 -18.47 -24.89
C ILE A 634 -3.55 -19.00 -26.32
N ASP A 635 -4.76 -18.90 -26.86
CA ASP A 635 -5.04 -19.13 -28.28
C ASP A 635 -5.37 -17.81 -28.98
N ILE A 636 -4.64 -17.49 -30.06
CA ILE A 636 -4.72 -16.21 -30.77
C ILE A 636 -5.21 -16.43 -32.20
N LYS A 637 -6.40 -15.91 -32.48
CA LYS A 637 -6.99 -15.83 -33.82
C LYS A 637 -7.06 -14.41 -34.37
N GLY A 638 -6.78 -13.40 -33.54
CA GLY A 638 -6.68 -11.98 -33.90
C GLY A 638 -5.33 -11.59 -34.52
N ASN A 639 -5.11 -10.29 -34.77
CA ASN A 639 -3.84 -9.74 -35.27
C ASN A 639 -3.18 -8.80 -34.26
N ASP A 640 -1.89 -8.54 -34.46
CA ASP A 640 -1.14 -7.47 -33.78
C ASP A 640 -1.15 -7.57 -32.24
N CYS A 641 -1.33 -8.77 -31.68
CA CYS A 641 -1.35 -8.99 -30.23
C CYS A 641 0.06 -8.89 -29.64
N TYR A 642 0.16 -8.27 -28.47
CA TYR A 642 1.41 -8.12 -27.74
C TYR A 642 1.35 -8.89 -26.41
N VAL A 643 2.08 -10.00 -26.35
CA VAL A 643 2.07 -10.93 -25.21
C VAL A 643 3.42 -10.87 -24.51
N HIS A 644 3.50 -10.25 -23.33
CA HIS A 644 4.78 -10.01 -22.69
C HIS A 644 4.83 -10.07 -21.16
N ASP A 645 6.02 -10.33 -20.61
CA ASP A 645 6.27 -10.36 -19.17
C ASP A 645 5.34 -11.32 -18.39
N ASN A 646 4.78 -12.34 -19.04
CA ASN A 646 3.91 -13.34 -18.41
C ASN A 646 4.70 -14.54 -17.88
N THR A 647 4.15 -15.22 -16.87
CA THR A 647 4.68 -16.48 -16.35
C THR A 647 3.68 -17.61 -16.56
N GLY A 648 4.10 -18.73 -17.17
CA GLY A 648 3.23 -19.88 -17.39
C GLY A 648 3.79 -21.18 -16.83
N TYR A 649 2.95 -21.95 -16.15
CA TYR A 649 3.27 -23.23 -15.54
C TYR A 649 2.38 -24.33 -16.13
N ARG A 650 2.98 -25.28 -16.87
CA ARG A 650 2.23 -26.41 -17.45
C ARG A 650 1.83 -27.44 -16.39
N ASN A 651 2.62 -27.57 -15.32
CA ASN A 651 2.35 -28.44 -14.17
C ASN A 651 2.02 -29.90 -14.52
N GLY A 652 2.73 -30.45 -15.49
CA GLY A 652 2.60 -31.85 -15.91
C GLY A 652 1.36 -32.14 -16.74
N ASN A 653 0.56 -31.13 -17.12
CA ASN A 653 -0.69 -31.36 -17.86
C ASN A 653 -0.42 -31.81 -19.32
N PRO A 654 -0.73 -33.06 -19.69
CA PRO A 654 -0.44 -33.59 -21.02
C PRO A 654 -1.35 -33.04 -22.13
N LYS A 655 -2.38 -32.27 -21.78
CA LYS A 655 -3.30 -31.63 -22.74
C LYS A 655 -2.68 -30.38 -23.37
N ILE A 656 -1.78 -29.72 -22.63
CA ILE A 656 -1.08 -28.54 -23.10
C ILE A 656 0.08 -28.98 -24.00
N VAL A 657 0.06 -28.53 -25.25
CA VAL A 657 1.02 -28.90 -26.31
C VAL A 657 1.85 -27.73 -26.84
N ALA A 658 1.45 -26.50 -26.52
CA ALA A 658 2.23 -25.29 -26.70
C ALA A 658 1.87 -24.29 -25.59
N ALA A 659 2.77 -23.35 -25.28
CA ALA A 659 2.41 -22.27 -24.35
C ALA A 659 1.39 -21.32 -24.99
N PHE A 660 1.62 -20.97 -26.27
CA PHE A 660 0.77 -20.09 -27.06
C PHE A 660 0.46 -20.75 -28.41
N GLU A 661 -0.80 -20.69 -28.86
CA GLU A 661 -1.23 -21.14 -30.18
C GLU A 661 -1.73 -19.96 -31.03
N ILE A 662 -1.53 -20.04 -32.35
CA ILE A 662 -2.03 -19.08 -33.32
C ILE A 662 -2.82 -19.84 -34.39
N HIS A 663 -4.04 -19.40 -34.69
CA HIS A 663 -4.93 -20.05 -35.66
C HIS A 663 -5.54 -19.07 -36.67
N GLU A 664 -5.52 -19.43 -37.96
CA GLU A 664 -6.21 -18.69 -39.02
C GLU A 664 -7.63 -19.27 -39.19
N GLN A 665 -8.60 -18.73 -38.45
CA GLN A 665 -10.01 -19.10 -38.65
C GLN A 665 -10.62 -18.39 -39.86
N VAL A 666 -10.06 -17.25 -40.24
CA VAL A 666 -10.48 -16.40 -41.35
C VAL A 666 -9.23 -15.91 -42.08
N GLN A 667 -9.24 -15.97 -43.41
CA GLN A 667 -8.11 -15.54 -44.23
C GLN A 667 -7.67 -14.11 -43.86
N GLY A 668 -6.38 -13.95 -43.56
CA GLY A 668 -5.77 -12.66 -43.19
C GLY A 668 -5.80 -12.32 -41.70
N TRP A 669 -6.21 -13.27 -40.84
CA TRP A 669 -6.20 -13.16 -39.38
C TRP A 669 -5.26 -14.19 -38.74
N GLY A 670 -4.73 -13.87 -37.55
CA GLY A 670 -3.70 -14.67 -36.88
C GLY A 670 -2.28 -14.26 -37.26
N TYR A 671 -1.98 -12.98 -37.46
CA TYR A 671 -0.68 -12.46 -37.91
C TYR A 671 -0.12 -11.33 -37.04
N HIS A 672 1.18 -11.05 -37.18
CA HIS A 672 1.87 -9.88 -36.63
C HIS A 672 1.97 -9.85 -35.10
N GLN A 673 1.94 -11.03 -34.47
CA GLN A 673 2.02 -11.13 -33.01
C GLN A 673 3.43 -10.78 -32.51
N PHE A 674 3.52 -10.28 -31.29
CA PHE A 674 4.78 -10.00 -30.62
C PHE A 674 4.81 -10.69 -29.25
N PHE A 675 5.79 -11.57 -29.03
CA PHE A 675 6.00 -12.25 -27.74
C PHE A 675 7.30 -11.78 -27.09
N GLU A 676 7.24 -11.12 -25.93
CA GLU A 676 8.42 -10.55 -25.24
C GLU A 676 8.54 -10.98 -23.77
N LYS A 677 9.73 -11.38 -23.31
CA LYS A 677 10.03 -11.58 -21.87
C LYS A 677 9.08 -12.53 -21.11
N ASN A 678 8.41 -13.45 -21.79
CA ASN A 678 7.59 -14.46 -21.12
C ASN A 678 8.48 -15.55 -20.52
N THR A 679 8.14 -16.05 -19.33
CA THR A 679 8.84 -17.14 -18.62
C THR A 679 7.94 -18.37 -18.53
N LEU A 680 8.33 -19.46 -19.18
CA LEU A 680 7.44 -20.61 -19.42
C LEU A 680 8.03 -21.92 -18.89
N TYR A 681 7.36 -22.54 -17.92
CA TYR A 681 7.71 -23.84 -17.36
C TYR A 681 6.87 -24.92 -18.05
N MET A 682 7.42 -25.53 -19.09
CA MET A 682 6.74 -26.48 -19.98
C MET A 682 7.07 -27.94 -19.68
N ASP A 683 7.95 -28.21 -18.70
CA ASP A 683 8.21 -29.46 -17.96
C ASP A 683 8.42 -30.77 -18.77
N GLN A 684 8.44 -30.70 -20.10
CA GLN A 684 8.60 -31.82 -21.00
C GLN A 684 9.71 -31.52 -22.01
N PRO A 685 10.68 -32.45 -22.20
CA PRO A 685 11.76 -32.23 -23.16
C PRO A 685 11.22 -31.95 -24.57
N TYR A 686 11.80 -30.95 -25.23
CA TYR A 686 11.48 -30.57 -26.60
C TYR A 686 11.45 -31.75 -27.61
N ARG A 687 12.19 -32.84 -27.34
CA ARG A 687 12.35 -34.02 -28.22
C ARG A 687 11.71 -35.32 -27.71
N ALA A 688 10.77 -35.26 -26.76
CA ALA A 688 10.16 -36.47 -26.20
C ALA A 688 9.57 -37.40 -27.31
N GLU A 689 9.97 -38.68 -27.31
CA GLU A 689 9.71 -39.65 -28.40
C GLU A 689 8.22 -40.05 -28.56
N ASN A 690 7.32 -39.64 -27.66
CA ASN A 690 5.95 -40.15 -27.57
C ASN A 690 4.83 -39.09 -27.74
N SER A 691 5.14 -37.89 -28.21
CA SER A 691 4.11 -36.92 -28.59
C SER A 691 4.06 -36.78 -30.11
N ASN A 692 2.87 -36.94 -30.71
CA ASN A 692 2.65 -36.68 -32.14
C ASN A 692 2.87 -35.19 -32.53
N ARG A 693 3.23 -34.32 -31.57
CA ARG A 693 3.56 -32.90 -31.71
C ARG A 693 4.73 -32.55 -30.76
N ARG A 694 5.62 -31.64 -31.17
CA ARG A 694 6.70 -31.13 -30.29
C ARG A 694 6.12 -30.08 -29.32
N MET A 695 6.73 -29.91 -28.15
CA MET A 695 6.33 -28.87 -27.18
C MET A 695 6.89 -27.51 -27.62
N TYR A 696 6.04 -26.60 -28.08
CA TYR A 696 6.46 -25.29 -28.59
C TYR A 696 6.21 -24.17 -27.59
N VAL A 697 6.99 -23.10 -27.69
CA VAL A 697 6.66 -21.81 -27.04
C VAL A 697 5.50 -21.16 -27.80
N VAL A 698 5.60 -21.06 -29.12
CA VAL A 698 4.49 -20.64 -30.00
C VAL A 698 4.29 -21.69 -31.09
N ASP A 699 3.06 -22.17 -31.24
CA ASP A 699 2.63 -22.96 -32.40
C ASP A 699 1.78 -22.09 -33.35
N GLY A 700 2.34 -21.73 -34.50
CA GLY A 700 1.72 -20.79 -35.45
C GLY A 700 2.29 -20.97 -36.85
N TRP A 701 2.21 -22.19 -37.40
CA TRP A 701 2.99 -22.63 -38.57
C TRP A 701 2.81 -21.78 -39.83
N PHE A 702 1.64 -21.17 -40.01
CA PHE A 702 1.29 -20.33 -41.17
C PHE A 702 1.59 -18.84 -40.95
N SER A 703 1.70 -18.41 -39.69
CA SER A 703 1.69 -17.02 -39.27
C SER A 703 3.05 -16.32 -39.51
N ASP A 704 3.09 -15.02 -39.24
CA ASP A 704 4.33 -14.29 -38.94
C ASP A 704 4.21 -13.69 -37.54
N PHE A 705 5.32 -13.74 -36.78
CA PHE A 705 5.38 -13.16 -35.45
C PHE A 705 6.82 -12.86 -35.04
N THR A 706 6.95 -11.94 -34.09
CA THR A 706 8.23 -11.51 -33.52
C THR A 706 8.38 -12.05 -32.10
N VAL A 707 9.60 -12.47 -31.76
CA VAL A 707 9.93 -12.94 -30.42
C VAL A 707 11.19 -12.25 -29.90
N LYS A 708 11.18 -11.89 -28.62
CA LYS A 708 12.30 -11.22 -27.95
C LYS A 708 12.40 -11.64 -26.49
N SER A 709 13.60 -12.04 -26.05
CA SER A 709 13.91 -12.25 -24.63
C SER A 709 12.99 -13.20 -23.83
N ASN A 710 12.25 -14.10 -24.49
CA ASN A 710 11.45 -15.14 -23.81
C ASN A 710 12.38 -16.21 -23.20
N GLN A 711 11.90 -16.87 -22.14
CA GLN A 711 12.58 -17.97 -21.47
C GLN A 711 11.65 -19.18 -21.37
N VAL A 712 12.22 -20.38 -21.48
CA VAL A 712 11.48 -21.64 -21.40
C VAL A 712 12.27 -22.69 -20.62
N ASP A 713 11.59 -23.45 -19.78
CA ASP A 713 12.11 -24.63 -19.09
C ASP A 713 11.35 -25.88 -19.58
N TYR A 714 12.07 -26.80 -20.21
CA TYR A 714 11.56 -28.08 -20.70
C TYR A 714 11.84 -29.26 -19.75
N GLY A 715 12.08 -28.97 -18.46
CA GLY A 715 12.43 -29.95 -17.42
C GLY A 715 13.93 -30.10 -17.17
N GLU A 716 14.76 -29.23 -17.76
CA GLU A 716 16.22 -29.23 -17.60
C GLU A 716 16.75 -27.89 -17.04
N GLY A 717 15.85 -27.00 -16.62
CA GLY A 717 16.16 -25.65 -16.17
C GLY A 717 15.82 -24.59 -17.22
N LEU A 718 15.65 -23.36 -16.74
CA LEU A 718 15.25 -22.23 -17.56
C LEU A 718 16.35 -21.82 -18.54
N VAL A 719 16.00 -21.74 -19.84
CA VAL A 719 16.91 -21.33 -20.92
C VAL A 719 16.28 -20.24 -21.78
N PRO A 720 17.07 -19.40 -22.47
CA PRO A 720 16.53 -18.48 -23.47
C PRO A 720 15.78 -19.23 -24.58
N ALA A 721 14.56 -18.78 -24.90
CA ALA A 721 13.75 -19.33 -25.97
C ALA A 721 14.16 -18.79 -27.37
N ASP A 722 15.45 -18.59 -27.64
CA ASP A 722 15.94 -17.80 -28.79
C ASP A 722 16.27 -18.62 -30.05
N LYS A 723 15.86 -19.89 -30.13
CA LYS A 723 16.16 -20.80 -31.24
C LYS A 723 14.92 -21.09 -32.06
N LYS A 724 15.06 -21.15 -33.40
CA LYS A 724 13.96 -21.46 -34.34
C LYS A 724 13.19 -22.73 -33.97
N TYR A 725 13.85 -23.73 -33.38
CA TYR A 725 13.17 -24.97 -33.04
C TYR A 725 12.15 -24.82 -31.90
N HIS A 726 12.22 -23.79 -31.04
CA HIS A 726 11.20 -23.52 -30.02
C HIS A 726 9.85 -23.08 -30.59
N TYR A 727 9.81 -22.71 -31.87
CA TYR A 727 8.65 -22.13 -32.53
C TYR A 727 8.25 -22.98 -33.73
N ASN A 728 6.96 -23.31 -33.84
CA ASN A 728 6.44 -23.95 -35.04
C ASN A 728 6.02 -22.86 -36.03
N CYS A 729 6.98 -22.25 -36.73
CA CYS A 729 6.73 -21.23 -37.73
C CYS A 729 7.94 -21.05 -38.66
N ASP A 730 7.69 -20.85 -39.95
CA ASP A 730 8.75 -20.56 -40.91
C ASP A 730 9.16 -19.08 -40.95
N ASN A 731 8.25 -18.17 -40.58
CA ASN A 731 8.40 -16.71 -40.66
C ASN A 731 8.55 -16.03 -39.28
N VAL A 732 9.18 -16.71 -38.31
CA VAL A 732 9.47 -16.12 -37.00
C VAL A 732 10.66 -15.15 -37.06
N SER A 733 10.47 -13.93 -36.54
CA SER A 733 11.53 -12.94 -36.37
C SER A 733 12.07 -12.97 -34.94
N ILE A 734 13.31 -13.43 -34.76
CA ILE A 734 13.96 -13.55 -33.44
C ILE A 734 14.87 -12.35 -33.20
N ILE A 735 14.54 -11.51 -32.24
CA ILE A 735 15.37 -10.36 -31.83
C ILE A 735 16.29 -10.82 -30.69
N GLN A 736 17.60 -10.78 -30.93
CA GLN A 736 18.63 -11.04 -29.91
C GLN A 736 19.07 -9.72 -29.29
N GLU A 737 19.10 -9.62 -27.96
CA GLU A 737 19.77 -8.50 -27.31
C GLU A 737 21.30 -8.59 -27.53
N PRO A 738 21.99 -7.47 -27.77
CA PRO A 738 23.43 -7.48 -27.86
C PRO A 738 23.99 -7.98 -26.52
N LEU A 739 24.84 -9.01 -26.57
CA LEU A 739 25.60 -9.47 -25.40
C LEU A 739 26.35 -8.27 -24.82
N THR A 740 25.85 -7.71 -23.72
CA THR A 740 26.58 -6.77 -22.89
C THR A 740 27.66 -7.57 -22.16
N PHE A 741 28.89 -7.46 -22.66
CA PHE A 741 30.10 -8.04 -22.08
C PHE A 741 30.64 -7.21 -20.92
#